data_AF-A0A7X0BWM5-F1
#
_entry.id   AF-A0A7X0BWM5-F1
#
_cell.length_a   1.000
_cell.length_b   1.000
_cell.length_c   1.000
_cell.angle_alpha   90.00
_cell.angle_beta   90.00
_cell.angle_gamma   90.00
#
_symmetry.space_group_name_H-M   'P 1'
#
loop_
_entity.id
_entity.type
_entity.pdbx_description
1 polymer ?
#
loop_
_entity_poly.entity_id
_entity_poly.type
_entity_poly.pdbx_seq_one_letter_code
_entity_poly.pdbx_strand_id
1 'polypeptide(L)'
;MRRSWLLLPFFLTPLAQAMQALDDEGLAEVNGQSGISIEHATSGWTAGSINYNSDGTTLSAKTLSLKPQAGTGTDSATLDVVGQQLQVEYSAAPRELNVSNLEFAGSTKSFGAFRAFFTLGASLRLKGLGASGVSGIALDGSRLSISDATFFYRDNGLDLIVKGVSFDTYLNNAYLDIVSGGTGSEVKLSLGSSRFVGAVGGISVDLAHSELSPVTPGSLDTRHPDASRSFGRVNMDLRLGGSLSIAGGGSTGQGLTIKPDVSFSNSLFQYQDEGVLRAENFAGTLRSTSGITVDLEQDGIGSYARLAFADLNLNATLGGLVMGNPTNQKLGSLALDLNFINDGSKQNWLKLRPGGDPSSGLKGLTADVSWNMANSSLSVTDNGNSMWFSGLKTNGTGQFTLDVTKGCSDGFATGCYAGSVSTNPASSNYDGHFNGIRLGMKNVQGSYSFDGLRVGSASSPLQGGTELLVLMEIFPAYDFIMNGQITLMPGGSSGDGLRYNADFMVTNGKAAITVDEAGKGLWLSGTTYEMHFRDGSLDVTNNGVELKKGTYWSKLDVSDVRWGNKDTGTSLGRLVLKRYEQGSTLALSSGGSGALCVGASGASSSACTANGGRWEDRGNEGVSVKLKAILAKDGSIEGTSNGVVTDEKRNQLIYETDRTLDGNGKPINGSGSQIVVDNVYTSDGNPVDPNANTYGVNADLSLDVAPTKVKIKSGPNAGTQVSPDPLGFAVNGRVHFKEINIDRLQNVHPTGGAVTAMYGIKLQNADVRANLTATPIN
;
A
#
# COMPACT_ATOMS: atom_id res chain seq x y z
N MET A 1 -88.52 11.54 -68.59
CA MET A 1 -88.29 12.51 -69.70
C MET A 1 -87.08 13.39 -69.36
N ARG A 2 -86.68 14.27 -70.29
CA ARG A 2 -85.71 15.40 -70.19
C ARG A 2 -85.40 15.90 -68.76
N ARG A 3 -84.11 16.03 -68.38
CA ARG A 3 -83.28 17.27 -68.33
C ARG A 3 -83.84 18.39 -67.41
N SER A 4 -83.06 19.20 -66.69
CA SER A 4 -81.62 19.25 -66.33
C SER A 4 -81.37 20.56 -65.52
N TRP A 5 -80.34 20.58 -64.65
CA TRP A 5 -79.47 21.76 -64.36
C TRP A 5 -80.11 22.94 -63.58
N LEU A 6 -79.46 23.71 -62.68
CA LEU A 6 -78.11 23.84 -62.04
C LEU A 6 -78.35 24.27 -60.55
N LEU A 7 -77.44 24.64 -59.63
CA LEU A 7 -75.98 24.89 -59.55
C LEU A 7 -75.48 24.61 -58.09
N LEU A 8 -74.34 25.19 -57.71
CA LEU A 8 -73.67 25.29 -56.40
C LEU A 8 -73.34 26.80 -56.12
N PRO A 9 -72.63 27.25 -55.06
CA PRO A 9 -71.92 26.57 -53.94
C PRO A 9 -72.46 27.00 -52.54
N PHE A 10 -71.89 26.74 -51.34
CA PHE A 10 -70.50 26.58 -50.87
C PHE A 10 -70.32 25.60 -49.68
N PHE A 11 -69.08 25.40 -49.26
CA PHE A 11 -68.58 24.41 -48.28
C PHE A 11 -68.90 24.69 -46.80
N LEU A 12 -68.96 23.61 -46.00
CA LEU A 12 -68.12 23.43 -44.79
C LEU A 12 -68.15 21.97 -44.30
N THR A 13 -67.03 21.44 -43.82
CA THR A 13 -66.90 20.08 -43.26
C THR A 13 -65.97 20.05 -42.04
N PRO A 14 -66.25 19.23 -41.02
CA PRO A 14 -65.27 18.82 -40.01
C PRO A 14 -64.85 17.35 -40.22
N LEU A 15 -63.56 17.11 -40.48
CA LEU A 15 -62.99 15.76 -40.43
C LEU A 15 -62.50 15.46 -39.02
N ALA A 16 -63.34 14.80 -38.22
CA ALA A 16 -62.90 14.15 -36.98
C ALA A 16 -62.43 12.73 -37.31
N GLN A 17 -61.11 12.51 -37.37
CA GLN A 17 -60.55 11.16 -37.41
C GLN A 17 -60.30 10.67 -35.97
N ALA A 18 -60.91 9.54 -35.62
CA ALA A 18 -60.64 8.87 -34.36
C ALA A 18 -59.32 8.07 -34.47
N MET A 19 -58.54 8.02 -33.39
CA MET A 19 -57.40 7.10 -33.33
C MET A 19 -57.93 5.68 -33.23
N GLN A 20 -57.55 4.84 -34.19
CA GLN A 20 -57.83 3.41 -34.21
C GLN A 20 -56.70 2.68 -33.49
N ALA A 21 -57.03 1.80 -32.54
CA ALA A 21 -56.04 0.91 -31.96
C ALA A 21 -55.63 -0.13 -33.01
N LEU A 22 -54.33 -0.34 -33.18
CA LEU A 22 -53.78 -1.47 -33.94
C LEU A 22 -53.83 -2.74 -33.07
N ASP A 23 -53.99 -3.87 -33.73
CA ASP A 23 -53.81 -5.20 -33.14
C ASP A 23 -52.35 -5.65 -33.24
N ASP A 24 -52.02 -6.80 -32.65
CA ASP A 24 -50.64 -7.33 -32.61
C ASP A 24 -50.09 -7.63 -34.02
N GLU A 25 -50.96 -7.89 -35.00
CA GLU A 25 -50.58 -8.13 -36.40
C GLU A 25 -50.26 -6.80 -37.11
N GLY A 26 -51.08 -5.76 -36.92
CA GLY A 26 -50.78 -4.40 -37.38
C GLY A 26 -49.58 -3.74 -36.67
N LEU A 27 -49.24 -4.15 -35.45
CA LEU A 27 -48.03 -3.73 -34.75
C LEU A 27 -46.76 -4.44 -35.27
N ALA A 28 -46.88 -5.67 -35.78
CA ALA A 28 -45.75 -6.42 -36.32
C ALA A 28 -45.16 -5.83 -37.62
N GLU A 29 -45.96 -5.07 -38.38
CA GLU A 29 -45.47 -4.34 -39.57
C GLU A 29 -44.70 -3.05 -39.23
N VAL A 30 -44.75 -2.55 -37.99
CA VAL A 30 -44.10 -1.30 -37.55
C VAL A 30 -42.59 -1.48 -37.37
N ASN A 31 -41.89 -1.68 -38.50
CA ASN A 31 -40.44 -1.64 -38.56
C ASN A 31 -39.93 -0.21 -38.35
N GLY A 32 -39.56 0.12 -37.11
CA GLY A 32 -38.81 1.32 -36.78
C GLY A 32 -37.39 1.27 -37.33
N GLN A 33 -37.21 1.59 -38.62
CA GLN A 33 -35.91 1.56 -39.32
C GLN A 33 -34.92 2.67 -38.91
N SER A 34 -35.32 3.53 -37.96
CA SER A 34 -34.51 4.60 -37.39
C SER A 34 -34.65 4.57 -35.87
N GLY A 35 -33.53 4.42 -35.15
CA GLY A 35 -33.49 4.47 -33.69
C GLY A 35 -33.98 5.81 -33.12
N ILE A 36 -34.44 5.78 -31.87
CA ILE A 36 -34.96 6.95 -31.16
C ILE A 36 -33.77 7.72 -30.56
N SER A 37 -33.43 8.87 -31.14
CA SER A 37 -32.54 9.84 -30.50
C SER A 37 -33.33 10.72 -29.51
N ILE A 38 -32.86 10.77 -28.26
CA ILE A 38 -33.36 11.64 -27.21
C ILE A 38 -32.25 12.63 -26.86
N GLU A 39 -32.36 13.87 -27.33
CA GLU A 39 -31.54 14.98 -26.84
C GLU A 39 -32.26 15.70 -25.70
N HIS A 40 -31.57 15.90 -24.57
CA HIS A 40 -32.15 16.55 -23.40
C HIS A 40 -31.20 17.58 -22.79
N ALA A 41 -31.53 18.85 -22.97
CA ALA A 41 -30.86 19.97 -22.31
C ALA A 41 -31.29 20.02 -20.83
N THR A 42 -30.35 19.74 -19.92
CA THR A 42 -30.62 19.72 -18.47
C THR A 42 -29.73 20.68 -17.70
N SER A 43 -30.35 21.49 -16.83
CA SER A 43 -29.70 22.30 -15.80
C SER A 43 -29.16 21.47 -14.62
N GLY A 44 -29.40 20.15 -14.63
CA GLY A 44 -29.02 19.24 -13.58
C GLY A 44 -30.14 18.97 -12.57
N TRP A 45 -29.78 18.32 -11.46
CA TRP A 45 -30.67 18.05 -10.33
C TRP A 45 -29.99 18.31 -8.99
N THR A 46 -30.79 18.51 -7.94
CA THR A 46 -30.35 18.73 -6.56
C THR A 46 -31.23 17.93 -5.60
N ALA A 47 -30.65 17.25 -4.62
CA ALA A 47 -31.36 16.53 -3.56
C ALA A 47 -30.83 16.95 -2.18
N GLY A 48 -31.72 17.27 -1.24
CA GLY A 48 -31.33 17.68 0.13
C GLY A 48 -30.59 16.57 0.89
N SER A 49 -31.00 15.32 0.71
CA SER A 49 -30.25 14.15 1.16
C SER A 49 -30.64 12.89 0.39
N ILE A 50 -29.70 11.96 0.22
CA ILE A 50 -29.98 10.55 -0.10
C ILE A 50 -29.59 9.71 1.12
N ASN A 51 -30.48 8.80 1.55
CA ASN A 51 -30.32 8.04 2.78
C ASN A 51 -30.34 6.53 2.48
N TYR A 52 -29.32 5.81 2.93
CA TYR A 52 -29.30 4.34 2.98
C TYR A 52 -29.58 3.88 4.42
N ASN A 53 -30.36 2.82 4.58
CA ASN A 53 -30.78 2.30 5.88
C ASN A 53 -30.54 0.79 5.96
N SER A 54 -29.96 0.33 7.07
CA SER A 54 -29.88 -1.08 7.46
C SER A 54 -29.93 -1.18 8.98
N ASP A 55 -30.66 -2.15 9.51
CA ASP A 55 -30.60 -2.56 10.92
C ASP A 55 -30.86 -1.43 11.93
N GLY A 56 -31.71 -0.47 11.54
CA GLY A 56 -32.07 0.71 12.33
C GLY A 56 -31.08 1.88 12.24
N THR A 57 -29.96 1.71 11.51
CA THR A 57 -28.93 2.73 11.30
C THR A 57 -29.07 3.38 9.92
N THR A 58 -28.88 4.70 9.84
CA THR A 58 -29.02 5.48 8.60
C THR A 58 -27.72 6.18 8.21
N LEU A 59 -27.20 5.90 7.02
CA LEU A 59 -26.12 6.66 6.37
C LEU A 59 -26.75 7.70 5.42
N SER A 60 -26.36 8.97 5.57
CA SER A 60 -26.87 10.12 4.80
C SER A 60 -25.79 10.77 3.95
N ALA A 61 -26.01 10.90 2.65
CA ALA A 61 -25.27 11.84 1.81
C ALA A 61 -26.09 13.14 1.68
N LYS A 62 -25.52 14.28 2.08
CA LYS A 62 -26.22 15.58 2.20
C LYS A 62 -25.90 16.53 1.04
N THR A 63 -26.91 17.30 0.63
CA THR A 63 -26.84 18.32 -0.42
C THR A 63 -26.15 17.80 -1.69
N LEU A 64 -26.76 16.76 -2.27
CA LEU A 64 -26.30 16.24 -3.56
C LEU A 64 -26.71 17.16 -4.69
N SER A 65 -25.84 17.31 -5.69
CA SER A 65 -26.24 17.84 -6.99
C SER A 65 -25.39 17.30 -8.12
N LEU A 66 -26.01 17.02 -9.27
CA LEU A 66 -25.34 16.77 -10.54
C LEU A 66 -25.77 17.86 -11.52
N LYS A 67 -24.82 18.65 -12.04
CA LYS A 67 -25.08 19.85 -12.86
C LYS A 67 -24.15 19.90 -14.08
N PRO A 68 -24.48 20.66 -15.14
CA PRO A 68 -23.48 21.06 -16.14
C PRO A 68 -22.33 21.81 -15.48
N GLN A 69 -21.10 21.58 -15.92
CA GLN A 69 -19.94 22.38 -15.49
C GLN A 69 -19.99 23.82 -16.02
N ALA A 70 -20.67 24.06 -17.15
CA ALA A 70 -20.92 25.39 -17.69
C ALA A 70 -22.28 25.46 -18.41
N GLY A 71 -23.03 26.55 -18.19
CA GLY A 71 -24.28 26.84 -18.88
C GLY A 71 -25.35 25.74 -18.75
N THR A 72 -26.05 25.46 -19.85
CA THR A 72 -26.95 24.31 -19.99
C THR A 72 -26.23 23.18 -20.74
N GLY A 73 -26.07 22.03 -20.10
CA GLY A 73 -25.47 20.85 -20.71
C GLY A 73 -26.53 19.99 -21.38
N THR A 74 -26.40 19.79 -22.69
CA THR A 74 -27.18 18.82 -23.47
C THR A 74 -26.54 17.45 -23.37
N ASP A 75 -27.31 16.45 -22.94
CA ASP A 75 -26.94 15.05 -23.11
C ASP A 75 -27.72 14.48 -24.32
N SER A 76 -27.13 13.49 -24.99
CA SER A 76 -27.83 12.68 -26.00
C SER A 76 -27.87 11.22 -25.58
N ALA A 77 -29.02 10.58 -25.82
CA ALA A 77 -29.24 9.16 -25.63
C ALA A 77 -29.95 8.58 -26.87
N THR A 78 -29.25 7.76 -27.65
CA THR A 78 -29.82 7.06 -28.81
C THR A 78 -30.18 5.63 -28.43
N LEU A 79 -31.44 5.26 -28.62
CA LEU A 79 -31.98 3.92 -28.36
C LEU A 79 -32.34 3.26 -29.69
N ASP A 80 -31.65 2.17 -30.05
CA ASP A 80 -31.83 1.45 -31.32
C ASP A 80 -31.90 -0.08 -31.09
N VAL A 81 -32.50 -0.83 -32.01
CA VAL A 81 -32.66 -2.29 -31.91
C VAL A 81 -32.00 -2.99 -33.10
N VAL A 82 -30.71 -3.25 -32.96
CA VAL A 82 -29.86 -3.82 -34.02
C VAL A 82 -29.63 -5.30 -33.75
N GLY A 83 -29.98 -6.18 -34.71
CA GLY A 83 -29.64 -7.62 -34.62
C GLY A 83 -30.26 -8.38 -33.45
N GLN A 84 -31.46 -7.97 -33.00
CA GLN A 84 -32.13 -8.45 -31.77
C GLN A 84 -31.39 -8.07 -30.47
N GLN A 85 -30.64 -6.97 -30.46
CA GLN A 85 -30.01 -6.37 -29.28
C GLN A 85 -30.45 -4.90 -29.18
N LEU A 86 -30.96 -4.49 -28.02
CA LEU A 86 -31.21 -3.09 -27.71
C LEU A 86 -29.86 -2.43 -27.44
N GLN A 87 -29.55 -1.35 -28.15
CA GLN A 87 -28.34 -0.56 -27.99
C GLN A 87 -28.73 0.83 -27.49
N VAL A 88 -28.10 1.25 -26.39
CA VAL A 88 -28.28 2.57 -25.77
C VAL A 88 -26.93 3.27 -25.77
N GLU A 89 -26.74 4.18 -26.73
CA GLU A 89 -25.56 5.05 -26.81
C GLU A 89 -25.85 6.35 -26.07
N TYR A 90 -25.10 6.65 -25.00
CA TYR A 90 -25.25 7.84 -24.17
C TYR A 90 -23.97 8.67 -24.17
N SER A 91 -24.12 9.99 -24.37
CA SER A 91 -23.04 10.97 -24.33
C SER A 91 -23.46 12.16 -23.47
N ALA A 92 -22.71 12.42 -22.39
CA ALA A 92 -22.95 13.53 -21.49
C ALA A 92 -22.12 14.76 -21.83
N ALA A 93 -22.70 15.95 -21.70
CA ALA A 93 -21.92 17.18 -21.55
C ALA A 93 -21.14 17.15 -20.21
N PRO A 94 -19.99 17.84 -20.07
CA PRO A 94 -19.20 17.84 -18.83
C PRO A 94 -20.02 18.21 -17.60
N ARG A 95 -19.96 17.37 -16.56
CA ARG A 95 -20.78 17.45 -15.34
C ARG A 95 -19.95 17.73 -14.09
N GLU A 96 -20.52 18.50 -13.17
CA GLU A 96 -20.10 18.56 -11.76
C GLU A 96 -21.08 17.73 -10.92
N LEU A 97 -20.56 16.73 -10.20
CA LEU A 97 -21.22 16.09 -9.06
C LEU A 97 -20.67 16.68 -7.76
N ASN A 98 -21.55 17.07 -6.83
CA ASN A 98 -21.19 17.57 -5.50
C ASN A 98 -21.98 16.81 -4.42
N VAL A 99 -21.30 16.45 -3.33
CA VAL A 99 -21.83 15.87 -2.08
C VAL A 99 -21.24 16.67 -0.92
N SER A 100 -22.03 17.51 -0.24
CA SER A 100 -21.48 18.46 0.76
C SER A 100 -21.18 17.84 2.13
N ASN A 101 -21.73 16.67 2.44
CA ASN A 101 -21.38 15.87 3.62
C ASN A 101 -21.78 14.40 3.43
N LEU A 102 -21.08 13.46 4.06
CA LEU A 102 -21.50 12.07 4.22
C LEU A 102 -21.43 11.70 5.71
N GLU A 103 -22.55 11.36 6.33
CA GLU A 103 -22.68 11.29 7.80
C GLU A 103 -23.68 10.21 8.23
N PHE A 104 -23.51 9.64 9.43
CA PHE A 104 -24.57 8.84 10.07
C PHE A 104 -25.61 9.76 10.72
N ALA A 105 -26.88 9.35 10.71
CA ALA A 105 -27.94 10.10 11.37
C ALA A 105 -27.66 10.26 12.87
N GLY A 106 -27.73 11.49 13.39
CA GLY A 106 -27.38 11.83 14.77
C GLY A 106 -25.88 12.04 15.05
N SER A 107 -25.01 11.77 14.08
CA SER A 107 -23.58 12.07 14.19
C SER A 107 -23.29 13.57 14.09
N THR A 108 -22.39 14.08 14.93
CA THR A 108 -21.76 15.41 14.75
C THR A 108 -20.49 15.35 13.88
N LYS A 109 -20.00 14.15 13.58
CA LYS A 109 -18.87 13.88 12.70
C LYS A 109 -19.33 13.49 11.29
N SER A 110 -18.50 13.75 10.28
CA SER A 110 -18.73 13.42 8.87
C SER A 110 -17.52 12.69 8.27
N PHE A 111 -17.74 11.85 7.25
CA PHE A 111 -16.69 11.25 6.43
C PHE A 111 -15.98 12.26 5.52
N GLY A 112 -16.43 13.52 5.46
CA GLY A 112 -15.93 14.53 4.54
C GLY A 112 -16.98 14.99 3.52
N ALA A 113 -16.54 15.71 2.50
CA ALA A 113 -17.32 16.08 1.32
C ALA A 113 -16.63 15.59 0.04
N PHE A 114 -17.39 15.43 -1.05
CA PHE A 114 -16.87 14.90 -2.31
C PHE A 114 -17.38 15.73 -3.49
N ARG A 115 -16.49 16.04 -4.44
CA ARG A 115 -16.85 16.68 -5.71
C ARG A 115 -16.12 16.01 -6.87
N ALA A 116 -16.78 15.86 -8.00
CA ALA A 116 -16.22 15.29 -9.21
C ALA A 116 -16.61 16.14 -10.42
N PHE A 117 -15.62 16.51 -11.24
CA PHE A 117 -15.83 17.03 -12.59
C PHE A 117 -15.50 15.90 -13.57
N PHE A 118 -16.39 15.58 -14.53
CA PHE A 118 -16.17 14.48 -15.46
C PHE A 118 -17.00 14.61 -16.73
N THR A 119 -16.52 13.99 -17.82
CA THR A 119 -17.33 13.69 -19.01
C THR A 119 -17.61 12.19 -19.04
N LEU A 120 -18.84 11.79 -19.39
CA LEU A 120 -19.30 10.41 -19.36
C LEU A 120 -19.81 9.99 -20.74
N GLY A 121 -19.32 8.86 -21.25
CA GLY A 121 -19.84 8.20 -22.45
C GLY A 121 -20.12 6.72 -22.17
N ALA A 122 -21.19 6.17 -22.73
CA ALA A 122 -21.54 4.75 -22.56
C ALA A 122 -22.21 4.17 -23.80
N SER A 123 -21.87 2.92 -24.13
CA SER A 123 -22.60 2.06 -25.06
C SER A 123 -23.12 0.89 -24.25
N LEU A 124 -24.43 0.83 -23.97
CA LEU A 124 -25.03 -0.28 -23.25
C LEU A 124 -25.81 -1.15 -24.22
N ARG A 125 -25.42 -2.42 -24.34
CA ARG A 125 -25.98 -3.36 -25.32
C ARG A 125 -26.64 -4.53 -24.63
N LEU A 126 -27.96 -4.59 -24.70
CA LEU A 126 -28.81 -5.52 -23.95
C LEU A 126 -29.45 -6.53 -24.90
N LYS A 127 -29.18 -7.81 -24.68
CA LYS A 127 -29.86 -8.91 -25.38
C LYS A 127 -30.43 -9.90 -24.37
N GLY A 128 -31.69 -10.31 -24.58
CA GLY A 128 -32.30 -11.36 -23.77
C GLY A 128 -31.63 -12.72 -24.00
N LEU A 129 -31.84 -13.65 -23.05
CA LEU A 129 -31.08 -14.87 -22.80
C LEU A 129 -29.80 -14.60 -21.98
N GLY A 130 -29.75 -15.21 -20.79
CA GLY A 130 -28.57 -15.21 -19.93
C GLY A 130 -27.59 -16.32 -20.30
N ALA A 131 -26.70 -16.66 -19.37
CA ALA A 131 -25.78 -17.78 -19.54
C ALA A 131 -26.56 -19.10 -19.71
N SER A 132 -26.46 -19.70 -20.90
CA SER A 132 -26.93 -21.03 -21.30
C SER A 132 -28.13 -21.61 -20.52
N GLY A 133 -29.32 -21.03 -20.70
CA GLY A 133 -30.59 -21.59 -20.20
C GLY A 133 -31.17 -20.95 -18.94
N VAL A 134 -30.55 -19.90 -18.41
CA VAL A 134 -31.06 -19.10 -17.28
C VAL A 134 -31.71 -17.80 -17.78
N SER A 135 -32.71 -17.30 -17.04
CA SER A 135 -33.25 -15.95 -17.21
C SER A 135 -32.19 -14.90 -16.85
N GLY A 136 -31.70 -14.20 -17.87
CA GLY A 136 -30.64 -13.19 -17.73
C GLY A 136 -30.53 -12.33 -18.99
N ILE A 137 -29.55 -11.42 -18.95
CA ILE A 137 -29.30 -10.41 -19.99
C ILE A 137 -27.84 -10.49 -20.41
N ALA A 138 -27.56 -10.74 -21.69
CA ALA A 138 -26.23 -10.60 -22.26
C ALA A 138 -25.89 -9.11 -22.45
N LEU A 139 -24.71 -8.72 -22.00
CA LEU A 139 -24.16 -7.34 -22.02
C LEU A 139 -23.05 -7.17 -23.06
N ASP A 140 -22.90 -8.12 -23.97
CA ASP A 140 -21.75 -8.23 -24.89
C ASP A 140 -21.59 -7.02 -25.83
N GLY A 141 -20.37 -6.52 -25.90
CA GLY A 141 -19.97 -5.33 -26.66
C GLY A 141 -20.28 -3.99 -25.96
N SER A 142 -20.74 -4.01 -24.69
CA SER A 142 -20.99 -2.77 -23.94
C SER A 142 -19.69 -2.08 -23.51
N ARG A 143 -19.70 -0.74 -23.43
CA ARG A 143 -18.58 0.10 -22.98
C ARG A 143 -19.05 1.16 -21.99
N LEU A 144 -18.25 1.43 -20.96
CA LEU A 144 -18.36 2.62 -20.11
C LEU A 144 -17.05 3.42 -20.21
N SER A 145 -17.14 4.72 -20.43
CA SER A 145 -16.00 5.62 -20.65
C SER A 145 -16.13 6.87 -19.78
N ILE A 146 -15.08 7.20 -19.04
CA ILE A 146 -14.92 8.49 -18.37
C ILE A 146 -13.62 9.13 -18.85
N SER A 147 -13.67 10.42 -19.18
CA SER A 147 -12.52 11.17 -19.69
C SER A 147 -12.26 12.48 -18.91
N ASP A 148 -10.97 12.75 -18.72
CA ASP A 148 -10.39 13.91 -18.04
C ASP A 148 -11.06 14.31 -16.71
N ALA A 149 -11.48 13.31 -15.94
CA ALA A 149 -12.17 13.53 -14.68
C ALA A 149 -11.21 14.02 -13.60
N THR A 150 -11.70 14.94 -12.76
CA THR A 150 -11.00 15.42 -11.57
C THR A 150 -11.89 15.25 -10.34
N PHE A 151 -11.38 14.51 -9.36
CA PHE A 151 -12.06 14.21 -8.10
C PHE A 151 -11.43 14.99 -6.95
N PHE A 152 -12.27 15.51 -6.07
CA PHE A 152 -11.91 16.22 -4.85
C PHE A 152 -12.54 15.49 -3.66
N TYR A 153 -11.72 15.05 -2.72
CA TYR A 153 -12.14 14.64 -1.38
C TYR A 153 -11.77 15.76 -0.40
N ARG A 154 -12.79 16.37 0.22
CA ARG A 154 -12.61 17.49 1.13
C ARG A 154 -12.71 17.05 2.58
N ASP A 155 -11.63 17.27 3.32
CA ASP A 155 -11.54 17.04 4.74
C ASP A 155 -11.15 18.32 5.50
N ASN A 156 -11.91 18.64 6.55
CA ASN A 156 -11.79 19.83 7.40
C ASN A 156 -11.54 21.20 6.69
N GLY A 157 -11.81 21.30 5.38
CA GLY A 157 -11.65 22.49 4.53
C GLY A 157 -10.55 22.36 3.45
N LEU A 158 -9.68 21.36 3.59
CA LEU A 158 -8.55 21.04 2.71
C LEU A 158 -8.97 19.95 1.69
N ASP A 159 -8.38 19.94 0.48
CA ASP A 159 -8.76 18.99 -0.58
C ASP A 159 -7.62 18.02 -0.95
N LEU A 160 -7.93 16.72 -0.98
CA LEU A 160 -7.18 15.73 -1.76
C LEU A 160 -7.75 15.71 -3.19
N ILE A 161 -6.92 15.96 -4.20
CA ILE A 161 -7.34 16.12 -5.60
C ILE A 161 -6.67 15.08 -6.51
N VAL A 162 -7.47 14.21 -7.12
CA VAL A 162 -7.06 13.26 -8.16
C VAL A 162 -7.42 13.86 -9.53
N LYS A 163 -6.44 14.07 -10.40
CA LYS A 163 -6.55 14.84 -11.66
C LYS A 163 -6.31 13.97 -12.90
N GLY A 164 -6.96 14.33 -14.01
CA GLY A 164 -6.76 13.67 -15.31
C GLY A 164 -7.09 12.18 -15.26
N VAL A 165 -8.14 11.80 -14.54
CA VAL A 165 -8.60 10.41 -14.46
C VAL A 165 -9.39 10.08 -15.72
N SER A 166 -8.93 9.09 -16.47
CA SER A 166 -9.67 8.56 -17.63
C SER A 166 -9.69 7.04 -17.55
N PHE A 167 -10.84 6.43 -17.86
CA PHE A 167 -10.92 4.97 -17.98
C PHE A 167 -11.94 4.53 -19.03
N ASP A 168 -11.71 3.33 -19.56
CA ASP A 168 -12.64 2.57 -20.37
C ASP A 168 -12.83 1.16 -19.79
N THR A 169 -14.09 0.81 -19.52
CA THR A 169 -14.50 -0.56 -19.22
C THR A 169 -15.19 -1.14 -20.46
N TYR A 170 -14.73 -2.30 -20.94
CA TYR A 170 -15.31 -3.05 -22.06
C TYR A 170 -15.86 -4.38 -21.55
N LEU A 171 -17.13 -4.66 -21.79
CA LEU A 171 -17.80 -5.91 -21.41
C LEU A 171 -17.90 -6.84 -22.64
N ASN A 172 -17.11 -7.91 -22.64
CA ASN A 172 -17.07 -8.89 -23.74
C ASN A 172 -17.45 -10.27 -23.21
N ASN A 173 -18.38 -10.97 -23.88
CA ASN A 173 -19.02 -12.22 -23.41
C ASN A 173 -19.54 -12.12 -21.97
N ALA A 174 -20.04 -10.95 -21.57
CA ALA A 174 -20.53 -10.68 -20.23
C ALA A 174 -22.05 -10.91 -20.12
N TYR A 175 -22.50 -11.40 -18.96
CA TYR A 175 -23.90 -11.73 -18.70
C TYR A 175 -24.31 -11.26 -17.31
N LEU A 176 -25.54 -10.74 -17.18
CA LEU A 176 -26.19 -10.43 -15.92
C LEU A 176 -27.34 -11.43 -15.70
N ASP A 177 -27.09 -12.42 -14.84
CA ASP A 177 -28.01 -13.51 -14.54
C ASP A 177 -28.60 -13.35 -13.14
N ILE A 178 -29.86 -13.76 -12.93
CA ILE A 178 -30.40 -13.96 -11.59
C ILE A 178 -30.24 -15.44 -11.25
N VAL A 179 -29.30 -15.75 -10.35
CA VAL A 179 -28.98 -17.13 -9.96
C VAL A 179 -29.62 -17.46 -8.62
N SER A 180 -30.24 -18.63 -8.50
CA SER A 180 -30.72 -19.16 -7.22
C SER A 180 -29.71 -20.16 -6.66
N GLY A 181 -29.23 -19.91 -5.44
CA GLY A 181 -28.20 -20.75 -4.82
C GLY A 181 -28.02 -20.47 -3.34
N GLY A 182 -27.90 -21.52 -2.53
CA GLY A 182 -27.72 -21.40 -1.09
C GLY A 182 -28.92 -20.77 -0.38
N THR A 183 -28.80 -19.50 0.00
CA THR A 183 -29.73 -18.79 0.91
C THR A 183 -30.72 -17.86 0.22
N GLY A 184 -30.64 -17.68 -1.11
CA GLY A 184 -31.58 -16.81 -1.83
C GLY A 184 -31.33 -16.71 -3.34
N SER A 185 -31.81 -15.61 -3.92
CA SER A 185 -31.49 -15.20 -5.29
C SER A 185 -30.38 -14.16 -5.25
N GLU A 186 -29.34 -14.35 -6.08
CA GLU A 186 -28.22 -13.43 -6.23
C GLU A 186 -28.22 -12.83 -7.64
N VAL A 187 -27.84 -11.56 -7.77
CA VAL A 187 -27.58 -10.91 -9.06
C VAL A 187 -26.11 -11.17 -9.41
N LYS A 188 -25.86 -11.96 -10.46
CA LYS A 188 -24.53 -12.38 -10.88
C LYS A 188 -24.12 -11.72 -12.18
N LEU A 189 -23.06 -10.91 -12.12
CA LEU A 189 -22.35 -10.42 -13.29
C LEU A 189 -21.23 -11.41 -13.65
N SER A 190 -21.41 -12.17 -14.71
CA SER A 190 -20.36 -12.98 -15.34
C SER A 190 -19.52 -12.08 -16.24
N LEU A 191 -18.20 -12.02 -16.02
CA LEU A 191 -17.30 -11.04 -16.65
C LEU A 191 -16.70 -11.49 -18.00
N GLY A 192 -16.83 -12.76 -18.37
CA GLY A 192 -16.44 -13.26 -19.70
C GLY A 192 -14.96 -13.03 -20.03
N SER A 193 -14.70 -12.11 -20.96
CA SER A 193 -13.37 -11.63 -21.36
C SER A 193 -13.31 -10.10 -21.40
N SER A 194 -13.86 -9.48 -20.36
CA SER A 194 -13.93 -8.03 -20.19
C SER A 194 -12.54 -7.39 -20.02
N ARG A 195 -12.46 -6.08 -20.20
CA ARG A 195 -11.22 -5.31 -20.06
C ARG A 195 -11.48 -3.97 -19.38
N PHE A 196 -10.61 -3.58 -18.46
CA PHE A 196 -10.57 -2.24 -17.88
C PHE A 196 -9.23 -1.58 -18.23
N VAL A 197 -9.26 -0.42 -18.87
CA VAL A 197 -8.08 0.41 -19.14
C VAL A 197 -8.25 1.71 -18.38
N GLY A 198 -7.30 2.09 -17.53
CA GLY A 198 -7.41 3.29 -16.69
C GLY A 198 -6.09 4.05 -16.57
N ALA A 199 -6.19 5.38 -16.46
CA ALA A 199 -5.08 6.29 -16.26
C ALA A 199 -5.44 7.36 -15.22
N VAL A 200 -4.44 7.81 -14.45
CA VAL A 200 -4.50 8.93 -13.52
C VAL A 200 -3.35 9.88 -13.84
N GLY A 201 -3.68 11.07 -14.33
CA GLY A 201 -2.71 12.10 -14.73
C GLY A 201 -1.93 12.71 -13.57
N GLY A 202 -2.48 12.71 -12.35
CA GLY A 202 -1.77 13.05 -11.12
C GLY A 202 -2.65 13.00 -9.87
N ILE A 203 -2.03 13.02 -8.68
CA ILE A 203 -2.70 13.12 -7.38
C ILE A 203 -1.98 14.18 -6.56
N SER A 204 -2.70 15.19 -6.06
CA SER A 204 -2.16 16.38 -5.41
C SER A 204 -3.01 16.78 -4.20
N VAL A 205 -2.49 17.64 -3.33
CA VAL A 205 -3.21 18.14 -2.15
C VAL A 205 -3.26 19.66 -2.19
N ASP A 206 -4.43 20.23 -1.91
CA ASP A 206 -4.63 21.66 -1.73
C ASP A 206 -4.67 22.01 -0.24
N LEU A 207 -3.63 22.71 0.20
CA LEU A 207 -3.43 23.18 1.58
C LEU A 207 -3.53 24.71 1.71
N ALA A 208 -4.06 25.37 0.68
CA ALA A 208 -4.31 26.81 0.65
C ALA A 208 -5.81 27.15 0.67
N HIS A 209 -6.66 26.22 0.20
CA HIS A 209 -8.11 26.38 0.25
C HIS A 209 -8.61 26.66 1.68
N SER A 210 -9.53 27.61 1.80
CA SER A 210 -10.22 27.90 3.06
C SER A 210 -11.61 28.45 2.82
N GLU A 211 -12.50 28.24 3.79
CA GLU A 211 -13.90 28.71 3.77
C GLU A 211 -14.04 30.24 3.67
N LEU A 212 -12.93 31.01 3.80
CA LEU A 212 -12.92 32.47 3.77
C LEU A 212 -12.73 33.09 2.37
N SER A 213 -12.27 32.32 1.37
CA SER A 213 -12.10 32.80 -0.01
C SER A 213 -12.32 31.66 -1.01
N PRO A 214 -13.49 31.55 -1.66
CA PRO A 214 -13.73 30.51 -2.66
C PRO A 214 -12.92 30.78 -3.94
N VAL A 215 -11.84 30.01 -4.11
CA VAL A 215 -11.13 29.89 -5.40
C VAL A 215 -12.04 29.17 -6.41
N THR A 216 -11.91 29.50 -7.69
CA THR A 216 -12.81 29.08 -8.78
C THR A 216 -13.04 27.56 -8.81
N PRO A 217 -14.29 27.07 -8.99
CA PRO A 217 -14.56 25.64 -9.14
C PRO A 217 -13.70 25.00 -10.24
N GLY A 218 -12.99 23.92 -9.89
CA GLY A 218 -12.13 23.16 -10.80
C GLY A 218 -10.68 23.66 -10.90
N SER A 219 -10.33 24.84 -10.36
CA SER A 219 -8.92 25.28 -10.28
C SER A 219 -8.30 25.03 -8.91
N LEU A 220 -7.15 24.35 -8.90
CA LEU A 220 -6.22 24.24 -7.78
C LEU A 220 -5.83 25.63 -7.23
N ASP A 221 -5.77 25.77 -5.90
CA ASP A 221 -5.26 26.98 -5.26
C ASP A 221 -3.72 27.03 -5.27
N THR A 222 -3.17 27.87 -6.14
CA THR A 222 -1.72 28.03 -6.30
C THR A 222 -1.06 28.88 -5.21
N ARG A 223 -1.75 29.21 -4.11
CA ARG A 223 -1.14 29.94 -2.98
C ARG A 223 -0.25 29.06 -2.10
N HIS A 224 -0.37 27.72 -2.17
CA HIS A 224 0.55 26.80 -1.49
C HIS A 224 1.76 26.49 -2.39
N PRO A 225 3.02 26.52 -1.89
CA PRO A 225 4.20 26.29 -2.72
C PRO A 225 4.21 24.91 -3.38
N ASP A 226 3.72 23.87 -2.70
CA ASP A 226 3.66 22.50 -3.22
C ASP A 226 2.42 22.21 -4.11
N ALA A 227 1.54 23.18 -4.38
CA ALA A 227 0.26 22.96 -5.06
C ALA A 227 0.41 22.28 -6.43
N SER A 228 1.50 22.56 -7.16
CA SER A 228 1.80 22.01 -8.48
C SER A 228 2.35 20.58 -8.46
N ARG A 229 2.69 20.01 -7.30
CA ARG A 229 3.35 18.70 -7.19
C ARG A 229 2.34 17.55 -7.18
N SER A 230 2.74 16.40 -7.71
CA SER A 230 1.93 15.17 -7.74
C SER A 230 2.61 14.01 -7.00
N PHE A 231 1.83 13.07 -6.47
CA PHE A 231 2.27 11.75 -6.02
C PHE A 231 2.69 10.82 -7.18
N GLY A 232 2.98 11.35 -8.38
CA GLY A 232 3.23 10.59 -9.62
C GLY A 232 1.95 10.28 -10.39
N ARG A 233 2.06 9.30 -11.31
CA ARG A 233 1.01 8.92 -12.27
C ARG A 233 0.79 7.41 -12.26
N VAL A 234 -0.42 6.97 -12.61
CA VAL A 234 -0.78 5.54 -12.66
C VAL A 234 -1.44 5.22 -13.99
N ASN A 235 -1.05 4.11 -14.61
CA ASN A 235 -1.70 3.52 -15.79
C ASN A 235 -1.95 2.03 -15.53
N MET A 236 -3.08 1.50 -15.99
CA MET A 236 -3.45 0.09 -15.85
C MET A 236 -4.23 -0.44 -17.06
N ASP A 237 -3.96 -1.69 -17.43
CA ASP A 237 -4.68 -2.47 -18.44
C ASP A 237 -4.98 -3.84 -17.86
N LEU A 238 -6.20 -4.01 -17.34
CA LEU A 238 -6.66 -5.22 -16.66
C LEU A 238 -7.57 -6.03 -17.59
N ARG A 239 -7.22 -7.28 -17.89
CA ARG A 239 -8.09 -8.23 -18.59
C ARG A 239 -8.78 -9.09 -17.56
N LEU A 240 -10.11 -8.99 -17.48
CA LEU A 240 -10.94 -9.49 -16.40
C LEU A 240 -11.82 -10.66 -16.85
N GLY A 241 -11.98 -11.64 -15.96
CA GLY A 241 -12.84 -12.80 -16.14
C GLY A 241 -13.42 -13.29 -14.82
N GLY A 242 -14.08 -14.45 -14.85
CA GLY A 242 -14.82 -14.96 -13.69
C GLY A 242 -16.15 -14.24 -13.49
N SER A 243 -16.52 -13.90 -12.26
CA SER A 243 -17.79 -13.27 -11.93
C SER A 243 -17.80 -12.50 -10.62
N LEU A 244 -18.76 -11.58 -10.48
CA LEU A 244 -19.12 -10.90 -9.24
C LEU A 244 -20.60 -11.16 -8.95
N SER A 245 -20.92 -11.71 -7.78
CA SER A 245 -22.32 -11.96 -7.38
C SER A 245 -22.71 -11.07 -6.19
N ILE A 246 -23.92 -10.54 -6.20
CA ILE A 246 -24.45 -9.63 -5.18
C ILE A 246 -25.78 -10.17 -4.66
N ALA A 247 -25.88 -10.34 -3.34
CA ALA A 247 -27.06 -10.86 -2.64
C ALA A 247 -27.52 -9.91 -1.54
N GLY A 248 -28.80 -9.94 -1.20
CA GLY A 248 -29.32 -9.25 -0.01
C GLY A 248 -29.07 -10.05 1.27
N GLY A 249 -28.83 -9.34 2.38
CA GLY A 249 -28.50 -9.92 3.68
C GLY A 249 -27.03 -9.65 4.06
N GLY A 250 -26.82 -9.31 5.33
CA GLY A 250 -25.53 -8.98 5.91
C GLY A 250 -24.92 -10.11 6.72
N SER A 251 -23.91 -9.80 7.55
CA SER A 251 -23.33 -10.81 8.46
C SER A 251 -24.32 -11.24 9.56
N THR A 252 -25.21 -10.33 9.95
CA THR A 252 -26.44 -10.60 10.69
C THR A 252 -27.51 -9.57 10.30
N GLY A 253 -28.72 -10.00 9.96
CA GLY A 253 -29.85 -9.09 9.72
C GLY A 253 -29.97 -8.60 8.28
N GLN A 254 -30.17 -7.29 8.10
CA GLN A 254 -30.18 -6.62 6.80
C GLN A 254 -28.74 -6.42 6.29
N GLY A 255 -28.55 -5.66 5.21
CA GLY A 255 -27.24 -5.46 4.57
C GLY A 255 -27.12 -6.11 3.20
N LEU A 256 -25.89 -6.17 2.70
CA LEU A 256 -25.53 -6.65 1.35
C LEU A 256 -24.38 -7.65 1.45
N THR A 257 -24.43 -8.75 0.69
CA THR A 257 -23.32 -9.71 0.56
C THR A 257 -22.77 -9.67 -0.87
N ILE A 258 -21.46 -9.48 -1.00
CA ILE A 258 -20.73 -9.41 -2.27
C ILE A 258 -19.77 -10.61 -2.37
N LYS A 259 -19.97 -11.47 -3.37
CA LYS A 259 -19.15 -12.66 -3.63
C LYS A 259 -18.28 -12.45 -4.87
N PRO A 260 -17.02 -12.00 -4.72
CA PRO A 260 -16.05 -11.99 -5.80
C PRO A 260 -15.58 -13.41 -6.14
N ASP A 261 -15.53 -13.72 -7.42
CA ASP A 261 -14.69 -14.77 -8.01
C ASP A 261 -14.11 -14.19 -9.31
N VAL A 262 -13.23 -13.20 -9.16
CA VAL A 262 -12.71 -12.39 -10.27
C VAL A 262 -11.32 -12.87 -10.64
N SER A 263 -11.12 -13.25 -11.89
CA SER A 263 -9.80 -13.54 -12.45
C SER A 263 -9.25 -12.35 -13.21
N PHE A 264 -7.94 -12.17 -13.15
CA PHE A 264 -7.18 -11.25 -13.99
C PHE A 264 -6.08 -12.03 -14.72
N SER A 265 -5.75 -11.62 -15.94
CA SER A 265 -4.75 -12.32 -16.77
C SER A 265 -4.01 -11.37 -17.69
N ASN A 266 -2.74 -11.63 -17.98
CA ASN A 266 -1.90 -10.84 -18.91
C ASN A 266 -2.08 -9.32 -18.74
N SER A 267 -2.26 -8.86 -17.51
CA SER A 267 -2.61 -7.48 -17.20
C SER A 267 -1.34 -6.66 -16.94
N LEU A 268 -1.46 -5.34 -16.96
CA LEU A 268 -0.34 -4.42 -16.77
C LEU A 268 -0.72 -3.33 -15.77
N PHE A 269 0.23 -3.00 -14.90
CA PHE A 269 0.16 -1.85 -14.01
C PHE A 269 1.49 -1.09 -14.11
N GLN A 270 1.43 0.22 -14.30
CA GLN A 270 2.60 1.10 -14.32
C GLN A 270 2.35 2.33 -13.44
N TYR A 271 3.13 2.45 -12.38
CA TYR A 271 3.38 3.73 -11.73
C TYR A 271 4.52 4.46 -12.46
N GLN A 272 4.42 5.79 -12.57
CA GLN A 272 5.44 6.62 -13.22
C GLN A 272 5.70 7.94 -12.49
N ASP A 273 6.98 8.30 -12.46
CA ASP A 273 7.62 9.49 -11.93
C ASP A 273 8.75 9.86 -12.93
N GLU A 274 9.96 10.24 -12.50
CA GLU A 274 11.16 10.33 -13.36
C GLU A 274 11.55 8.98 -14.02
N GLY A 275 11.25 7.87 -13.35
CA GLY A 275 11.35 6.49 -13.83
C GLY A 275 9.99 5.77 -13.79
N VAL A 276 10.01 4.43 -13.91
CA VAL A 276 8.81 3.59 -13.85
C VAL A 276 8.91 2.48 -12.81
N LEU A 277 7.77 2.13 -12.22
CA LEU A 277 7.55 0.88 -11.51
C LEU A 277 6.46 0.12 -12.28
N ARG A 278 6.85 -0.88 -13.07
CA ARG A 278 5.96 -1.57 -14.01
C ARG A 278 5.87 -3.06 -13.71
N ALA A 279 4.65 -3.50 -13.38
CA ALA A 279 4.27 -4.90 -13.28
C ALA A 279 3.70 -5.37 -14.63
N GLU A 280 4.32 -6.39 -15.21
CA GLU A 280 3.98 -6.98 -16.49
C GLU A 280 3.40 -8.39 -16.29
N ASN A 281 2.50 -8.81 -17.19
CA ASN A 281 1.82 -10.10 -17.15
C ASN A 281 1.19 -10.41 -15.78
N PHE A 282 0.53 -9.41 -15.18
CA PHE A 282 -0.21 -9.56 -13.93
C PHE A 282 -1.39 -10.53 -14.15
N ALA A 283 -1.43 -11.62 -13.39
CA ALA A 283 -2.43 -12.67 -13.49
C ALA A 283 -2.78 -13.26 -12.13
N GLY A 284 -3.98 -13.82 -11.95
CA GLY A 284 -4.42 -14.34 -10.66
C GLY A 284 -5.94 -14.35 -10.46
N THR A 285 -6.36 -14.56 -9.22
CA THR A 285 -7.76 -14.60 -8.79
C THR A 285 -7.97 -13.96 -7.42
N LEU A 286 -9.05 -13.19 -7.28
CA LEU A 286 -9.61 -12.77 -5.99
C LEU A 286 -10.94 -13.51 -5.77
N ARG A 287 -11.01 -14.37 -4.74
CA ARG A 287 -12.19 -15.21 -4.45
C ARG A 287 -12.61 -15.16 -2.98
N SER A 288 -13.92 -15.06 -2.75
CA SER A 288 -14.56 -15.37 -1.45
C SER A 288 -15.80 -16.23 -1.68
N THR A 289 -15.90 -17.33 -0.93
CA THR A 289 -16.98 -18.31 -1.03
C THR A 289 -18.17 -17.96 -0.14
N SER A 290 -17.91 -17.45 1.06
CA SER A 290 -18.95 -16.88 1.95
C SER A 290 -19.41 -15.51 1.45
N GLY A 291 -18.48 -14.72 0.91
CA GLY A 291 -18.68 -13.33 0.51
C GLY A 291 -18.21 -12.33 1.57
N ILE A 292 -18.16 -11.07 1.13
CA ILE A 292 -17.92 -9.88 1.96
C ILE A 292 -19.27 -9.23 2.24
N THR A 293 -19.66 -9.14 3.50
CA THR A 293 -20.89 -8.45 3.93
C THR A 293 -20.64 -6.95 4.08
N VAL A 294 -21.68 -6.15 3.89
CA VAL A 294 -21.69 -4.69 4.07
C VAL A 294 -22.92 -4.31 4.88
N ASP A 295 -22.68 -3.99 6.15
CA ASP A 295 -23.69 -3.89 7.21
C ASP A 295 -23.63 -2.48 7.85
N LEU A 296 -24.76 -1.93 8.31
CA LEU A 296 -24.77 -0.69 9.11
C LEU A 296 -25.06 -1.01 10.57
N GLU A 297 -24.07 -0.82 11.44
CA GLU A 297 -24.12 -1.21 12.85
C GLU A 297 -23.85 -0.01 13.76
N GLN A 298 -23.96 -0.21 15.08
CA GLN A 298 -23.58 0.75 16.10
C GLN A 298 -23.01 0.05 17.34
N ASP A 299 -22.05 0.71 18.00
CA ASP A 299 -21.49 0.29 19.29
C ASP A 299 -21.42 1.48 20.26
N GLY A 300 -20.77 1.29 21.41
CA GLY A 300 -20.61 2.34 22.43
C GLY A 300 -19.78 3.56 22.03
N ILE A 301 -19.15 3.55 20.84
CA ILE A 301 -18.45 4.71 20.24
C ILE A 301 -19.37 5.43 19.25
N GLY A 302 -20.22 4.69 18.53
CA GLY A 302 -21.24 5.23 17.63
C GLY A 302 -21.55 4.32 16.44
N SER A 303 -22.29 4.84 15.46
CA SER A 303 -22.64 4.13 14.23
C SER A 303 -21.45 3.96 13.29
N TYR A 304 -21.37 2.82 12.59
CA TYR A 304 -20.32 2.49 11.62
C TYR A 304 -20.85 1.67 10.44
N ALA A 305 -20.17 1.76 9.30
CA ALA A 305 -20.34 0.82 8.20
C ALA A 305 -19.33 -0.31 8.38
N ARG A 306 -19.79 -1.55 8.45
CA ARG A 306 -18.95 -2.74 8.65
C ARG A 306 -18.81 -3.49 7.34
N LEU A 307 -17.58 -3.80 6.98
CA LEU A 307 -17.25 -4.82 5.99
C LEU A 307 -16.73 -6.05 6.75
N ALA A 308 -17.26 -7.23 6.50
CA ALA A 308 -16.81 -8.46 7.17
C ALA A 308 -16.77 -9.64 6.20
N PHE A 309 -15.86 -10.58 6.41
CA PHE A 309 -15.75 -11.79 5.60
C PHE A 309 -15.27 -12.98 6.44
N ALA A 310 -15.68 -14.19 6.04
CA ALA A 310 -15.22 -15.44 6.67
C ALA A 310 -13.99 -16.03 5.98
N ASP A 311 -13.90 -15.84 4.67
CA ASP A 311 -12.81 -16.27 3.80
C ASP A 311 -12.56 -15.24 2.69
N LEU A 312 -11.30 -14.98 2.36
CA LEU A 312 -10.89 -14.22 1.17
C LEU A 312 -9.49 -14.70 0.74
N ASN A 313 -9.40 -15.31 -0.44
CA ASN A 313 -8.13 -15.64 -1.10
C ASN A 313 -7.81 -14.59 -2.18
N LEU A 314 -6.58 -14.09 -2.15
CA LEU A 314 -5.94 -13.41 -3.28
C LEU A 314 -4.71 -14.22 -3.70
N ASN A 315 -4.83 -14.91 -4.83
CA ASN A 315 -3.70 -15.50 -5.53
C ASN A 315 -3.30 -14.57 -6.69
N ALA A 316 -2.03 -14.20 -6.80
CA ALA A 316 -1.56 -13.34 -7.88
C ALA A 316 -0.09 -13.59 -8.28
N THR A 317 0.22 -13.34 -9.54
CA THR A 317 1.57 -13.38 -10.10
C THR A 317 1.84 -12.13 -10.93
N LEU A 318 3.07 -11.61 -10.83
CA LEU A 318 3.66 -10.66 -11.76
C LEU A 318 4.64 -11.46 -12.62
N GLY A 319 4.37 -11.64 -13.91
CA GLY A 319 5.32 -12.27 -14.85
C GLY A 319 6.51 -11.39 -15.25
N GLY A 320 6.68 -10.25 -14.58
CA GLY A 320 7.81 -9.34 -14.72
C GLY A 320 7.63 -8.11 -13.84
N LEU A 321 8.65 -7.70 -13.09
CA LEU A 321 8.70 -6.38 -12.44
C LEU A 321 9.91 -5.60 -12.94
N VAL A 322 9.68 -4.38 -13.44
CA VAL A 322 10.73 -3.41 -13.82
C VAL A 322 10.72 -2.26 -12.82
N MET A 323 11.89 -1.92 -12.30
CA MET A 323 12.09 -0.86 -11.31
C MET A 323 13.15 0.13 -11.80
N GLY A 324 12.74 1.38 -12.01
CA GLY A 324 13.58 2.50 -12.40
C GLY A 324 13.51 2.81 -13.90
N ASN A 325 14.65 2.77 -14.59
CA ASN A 325 14.69 2.96 -16.05
C ASN A 325 13.85 1.86 -16.76
N PRO A 326 12.92 2.21 -17.68
CA PRO A 326 12.08 1.24 -18.41
C PRO A 326 12.83 0.24 -19.29
N THR A 327 14.14 0.43 -19.53
CA THR A 327 15.02 -0.52 -20.24
C THR A 327 15.86 -1.41 -19.29
N ASN A 328 15.66 -1.32 -17.97
CA ASN A 328 16.30 -2.22 -17.02
C ASN A 328 15.86 -3.68 -17.26
N GLN A 329 16.73 -4.63 -16.89
CA GLN A 329 16.32 -6.02 -16.78
C GLN A 329 15.27 -6.18 -15.69
N LYS A 330 14.50 -7.27 -15.75
CA LYS A 330 13.41 -7.53 -14.80
C LYS A 330 13.97 -8.03 -13.48
N LEU A 331 13.14 -7.95 -12.44
CA LEU A 331 13.35 -8.70 -11.19
C LEU A 331 13.34 -10.21 -11.42
N GLY A 332 12.73 -10.66 -12.52
CA GLY A 332 12.09 -11.96 -12.61
C GLY A 332 10.60 -11.81 -12.33
N SER A 333 9.99 -12.87 -11.82
CA SER A 333 8.58 -12.92 -11.46
C SER A 333 8.35 -12.95 -9.94
N LEU A 334 7.20 -12.44 -9.52
CA LEU A 334 6.75 -12.41 -8.12
C LEU A 334 5.41 -13.13 -8.04
N ALA A 335 5.22 -14.03 -7.09
CA ALA A 335 3.94 -14.68 -6.83
C ALA A 335 3.56 -14.56 -5.35
N LEU A 336 2.28 -14.34 -5.08
CA LEU A 336 1.70 -14.19 -3.75
C LEU A 336 0.41 -14.99 -3.65
N ASP A 337 0.22 -15.65 -2.51
CA ASP A 337 -1.02 -16.34 -2.16
C ASP A 337 -1.42 -15.92 -0.75
N LEU A 338 -2.46 -15.09 -0.64
CA LEU A 338 -2.89 -14.46 0.61
C LEU A 338 -4.25 -15.04 1.03
N ASN A 339 -4.23 -15.86 2.07
CA ASN A 339 -5.37 -16.60 2.60
C ASN A 339 -5.87 -15.98 3.91
N PHE A 340 -6.88 -15.10 3.81
CA PHE A 340 -7.59 -14.58 4.98
C PHE A 340 -8.73 -15.52 5.34
N ILE A 341 -8.80 -15.92 6.61
CA ILE A 341 -9.74 -16.94 7.11
C ILE A 341 -10.11 -16.60 8.56
N ASN A 342 -11.36 -16.79 8.96
CA ASN A 342 -11.74 -16.67 10.38
C ASN A 342 -11.37 -17.93 11.17
N ASP A 343 -10.84 -17.75 12.38
CA ASP A 343 -10.40 -18.81 13.30
C ASP A 343 -10.89 -18.52 14.72
N GLY A 344 -12.10 -18.98 15.03
CA GLY A 344 -12.74 -18.82 16.34
C GLY A 344 -12.91 -17.37 16.77
N SER A 345 -12.03 -16.91 17.67
CA SER A 345 -11.99 -15.52 18.15
C SER A 345 -11.30 -14.54 17.20
N LYS A 346 -10.54 -15.04 16.21
CA LYS A 346 -9.86 -14.22 15.20
C LYS A 346 -10.76 -14.07 13.97
N GLN A 347 -11.10 -12.83 13.63
CA GLN A 347 -12.03 -12.53 12.54
C GLN A 347 -11.47 -11.45 11.60
N ASN A 348 -11.95 -11.44 10.37
CA ASN A 348 -11.62 -10.45 9.35
C ASN A 348 -12.78 -9.45 9.20
N TRP A 349 -12.54 -8.18 9.55
CA TRP A 349 -13.51 -7.10 9.39
C TRP A 349 -12.85 -5.70 9.40
N LEU A 350 -13.59 -4.73 8.88
CA LEU A 350 -13.27 -3.32 8.79
C LEU A 350 -14.50 -2.50 9.19
N LYS A 351 -14.41 -1.65 10.23
CA LYS A 351 -15.49 -0.75 10.67
C LYS A 351 -15.12 0.70 10.35
N LEU A 352 -15.84 1.31 9.42
CA LEU A 352 -15.64 2.69 8.98
C LEU A 352 -16.57 3.65 9.76
N ARG A 353 -15.99 4.65 10.44
CA ARG A 353 -16.71 5.71 11.17
C ARG A 353 -16.34 7.10 10.65
N PRO A 354 -17.30 8.05 10.66
CA PRO A 354 -17.06 9.42 10.25
C PRO A 354 -16.17 10.17 11.24
N GLY A 355 -15.37 11.10 10.73
CA GLY A 355 -14.35 11.88 11.44
C GLY A 355 -13.08 11.07 11.69
N GLY A 356 -11.93 11.69 11.45
CA GLY A 356 -10.61 11.08 11.67
C GLY A 356 -10.05 11.36 13.06
N ASP A 357 -8.79 11.80 13.11
CA ASP A 357 -8.06 12.10 14.33
C ASP A 357 -8.76 13.20 15.16
N PRO A 358 -8.89 13.05 16.49
CA PRO A 358 -9.55 14.03 17.36
C PRO A 358 -8.96 15.45 17.30
N SER A 359 -7.70 15.60 16.88
CA SER A 359 -7.00 16.89 16.73
C SER A 359 -7.01 17.41 15.29
N SER A 360 -7.58 16.69 14.31
CA SER A 360 -7.74 17.18 12.93
C SER A 360 -9.07 17.92 12.71
N GLY A 361 -10.16 17.48 13.39
CA GLY A 361 -11.45 18.18 13.35
C GLY A 361 -12.67 17.26 13.49
N LEU A 362 -13.72 17.55 12.72
CA LEU A 362 -14.99 16.79 12.72
C LEU A 362 -15.23 16.01 11.42
N LYS A 363 -14.43 16.26 10.38
CA LYS A 363 -14.36 15.47 9.16
C LYS A 363 -13.16 14.50 9.21
N GLY A 364 -13.05 13.64 8.20
CA GLY A 364 -12.03 12.59 8.10
C GLY A 364 -12.65 11.20 8.25
N LEU A 365 -11.80 10.17 8.34
CA LEU A 365 -12.22 8.78 8.45
C LEU A 365 -11.52 8.09 9.61
N THR A 366 -12.27 7.37 10.46
CA THR A 366 -11.73 6.40 11.42
C THR A 366 -12.05 4.98 10.94
N ALA A 367 -11.07 4.10 10.95
CA ALA A 367 -11.21 2.68 10.62
C ALA A 367 -10.73 1.81 11.78
N ASP A 368 -11.62 1.05 12.42
CA ASP A 368 -11.18 -0.10 13.22
C ASP A 368 -10.99 -1.29 12.27
N VAL A 369 -9.90 -2.02 12.42
CA VAL A 369 -9.54 -3.16 11.56
C VAL A 369 -9.30 -4.39 12.42
N SER A 370 -9.72 -5.56 11.95
CA SER A 370 -9.32 -6.87 12.44
C SER A 370 -8.96 -7.76 11.27
N TRP A 371 -7.83 -8.48 11.36
CA TRP A 371 -7.38 -9.40 10.33
C TRP A 371 -6.90 -10.72 10.92
N ASN A 372 -7.08 -11.80 10.16
CA ASN A 372 -6.49 -13.11 10.40
C ASN A 372 -6.17 -13.77 9.06
N MET A 373 -4.88 -13.85 8.76
CA MET A 373 -4.32 -14.47 7.57
C MET A 373 -3.47 -15.67 7.99
N ALA A 374 -3.68 -16.82 7.35
CA ALA A 374 -3.02 -18.08 7.73
C ALA A 374 -2.72 -18.94 6.50
N ASN A 375 -1.56 -19.63 6.52
CA ASN A 375 -1.09 -20.48 5.43
C ASN A 375 -0.95 -19.72 4.09
N SER A 376 -0.54 -18.46 4.16
CA SER A 376 -0.18 -17.66 2.98
C SER A 376 1.27 -17.93 2.54
N SER A 377 1.62 -17.51 1.32
CA SER A 377 2.98 -17.59 0.81
C SER A 377 3.34 -16.41 -0.10
N LEU A 378 4.65 -16.17 -0.23
CA LEU A 378 5.24 -15.22 -1.17
C LEU A 378 6.44 -15.91 -1.83
N SER A 379 6.62 -15.76 -3.14
CA SER A 379 7.82 -16.25 -3.82
C SER A 379 8.35 -15.28 -4.86
N VAL A 380 9.66 -15.15 -4.92
CA VAL A 380 10.40 -14.48 -6.00
C VAL A 380 10.99 -15.57 -6.88
N THR A 381 10.96 -15.41 -8.20
CA THR A 381 11.60 -16.33 -9.15
C THR A 381 12.38 -15.52 -10.17
N ASP A 382 13.70 -15.50 -10.02
CA ASP A 382 14.66 -14.90 -10.97
C ASP A 382 15.29 -15.99 -11.85
N ASN A 383 15.46 -15.73 -13.14
CA ASN A 383 16.14 -16.61 -14.09
C ASN A 383 15.57 -18.06 -14.17
N GLY A 384 14.34 -18.27 -13.68
CA GLY A 384 13.68 -19.58 -13.57
C GLY A 384 13.80 -20.30 -12.21
N ASN A 385 14.52 -19.72 -11.24
CA ASN A 385 14.82 -20.31 -9.93
C ASN A 385 14.01 -19.61 -8.82
N SER A 386 13.21 -20.36 -8.06
CA SER A 386 12.30 -19.77 -7.06
C SER A 386 12.86 -19.77 -5.64
N MET A 387 12.63 -18.69 -4.89
CA MET A 387 12.71 -18.63 -3.43
C MET A 387 11.32 -18.34 -2.84
N TRP A 388 10.93 -19.09 -1.81
CA TRP A 388 9.59 -19.06 -1.21
C TRP A 388 9.66 -18.73 0.29
N PHE A 389 8.95 -17.69 0.72
CA PHE A 389 8.57 -17.46 2.13
C PHE A 389 7.29 -18.27 2.39
N SER A 390 7.38 -19.29 3.24
CA SER A 390 6.31 -20.27 3.44
C SER A 390 5.57 -20.08 4.76
N GLY A 391 4.28 -20.43 4.77
CA GLY A 391 3.48 -20.48 5.99
C GLY A 391 3.30 -19.12 6.67
N LEU A 392 3.25 -18.05 5.87
CA LEU A 392 3.02 -16.68 6.35
C LEU A 392 1.69 -16.64 7.13
N LYS A 393 1.77 -16.25 8.40
CA LYS A 393 0.63 -16.10 9.32
C LYS A 393 0.68 -14.71 9.94
N THR A 394 -0.42 -13.98 9.95
CA THR A 394 -0.53 -12.68 10.65
C THR A 394 -1.95 -12.44 11.14
N ASN A 395 -2.07 -11.90 12.34
CA ASN A 395 -3.35 -11.59 12.94
C ASN A 395 -3.23 -10.42 13.91
N GLY A 396 -4.28 -9.62 14.01
CA GLY A 396 -4.30 -8.46 14.88
C GLY A 396 -5.56 -7.62 14.78
N THR A 397 -5.59 -6.57 15.60
CA THR A 397 -6.64 -5.54 15.62
C THR A 397 -5.99 -4.17 15.80
N GLY A 398 -6.67 -3.11 15.36
CA GLY A 398 -6.17 -1.75 15.55
C GLY A 398 -7.13 -0.68 15.08
N GLN A 399 -6.90 0.56 15.50
CA GLN A 399 -7.60 1.73 14.99
C GLN A 399 -6.66 2.57 14.13
N PHE A 400 -7.15 3.00 12.98
CA PHE A 400 -6.46 3.86 12.03
C PHE A 400 -7.32 5.11 11.78
N THR A 401 -6.69 6.25 11.50
CA THR A 401 -7.41 7.44 11.00
C THR A 401 -6.82 7.90 9.68
N LEU A 402 -7.65 8.48 8.82
CA LEU A 402 -7.24 9.15 7.60
C LEU A 402 -7.80 10.57 7.60
N ASP A 403 -6.88 11.53 7.50
CA ASP A 403 -7.14 12.96 7.61
C ASP A 403 -6.35 13.71 6.50
N VAL A 404 -6.84 14.86 6.05
CA VAL A 404 -6.00 15.85 5.35
C VAL A 404 -5.63 16.94 6.35
N THR A 405 -4.33 17.20 6.51
CA THR A 405 -3.81 18.04 7.60
C THR A 405 -2.85 19.12 7.12
N LYS A 406 -2.70 20.15 7.94
CA LYS A 406 -1.74 21.24 7.76
C LYS A 406 -0.92 21.45 9.04
N GLY A 407 0.38 21.68 8.87
CA GLY A 407 1.33 21.94 9.95
C GLY A 407 1.18 23.32 10.57
N CYS A 408 1.58 23.43 11.84
CA CYS A 408 1.29 24.61 12.67
C CYS A 408 2.19 25.83 12.38
N SER A 409 3.32 25.64 11.68
CA SER A 409 4.19 26.74 11.23
C SER A 409 3.51 27.67 10.22
N ASP A 410 2.55 27.14 9.47
CA ASP A 410 2.09 27.75 8.21
C ASP A 410 0.79 28.58 8.38
N GLY A 411 0.55 29.06 9.61
CA GLY A 411 -0.18 30.29 9.88
C GLY A 411 -1.71 30.26 9.81
N PHE A 412 -2.37 29.10 9.92
CA PHE A 412 -3.84 29.05 9.87
C PHE A 412 -4.51 29.05 11.27
N ALA A 413 -5.08 30.21 11.65
CA ALA A 413 -5.98 30.33 12.79
C ALA A 413 -7.45 30.14 12.36
N THR A 414 -8.36 29.62 13.18
CA THR A 414 -8.25 29.23 14.59
C THR A 414 -8.57 27.74 14.70
N GLY A 415 -7.54 26.89 14.70
CA GLY A 415 -7.72 25.43 14.67
C GLY A 415 -6.45 24.61 14.49
N CYS A 416 -5.34 25.17 13.99
CA CYS A 416 -4.04 24.49 14.06
C CYS A 416 -3.61 24.35 15.54
N TYR A 417 -3.66 23.12 16.06
CA TYR A 417 -3.25 22.79 17.43
C TYR A 417 -1.73 22.86 17.55
N ALA A 418 -1.22 23.99 18.04
CA ALA A 418 0.19 24.30 18.00
C ALA A 418 1.04 23.53 19.02
N GLY A 419 1.75 22.52 18.53
CA GLY A 419 3.06 22.08 19.03
C GLY A 419 3.04 21.43 20.41
N SER A 420 2.82 20.12 20.43
CA SER A 420 3.11 19.31 21.62
C SER A 420 4.55 19.48 22.08
N VAL A 421 4.75 19.65 23.39
CA VAL A 421 6.06 19.47 24.04
C VAL A 421 6.45 17.98 24.16
N SER A 422 5.60 17.03 23.75
CA SER A 422 5.93 15.61 23.74
C SER A 422 6.33 15.13 22.35
N THR A 423 7.53 14.55 22.26
CA THR A 423 7.96 13.73 21.11
C THR A 423 7.30 12.35 21.08
N ASN A 424 6.60 11.93 22.15
CA ASN A 424 6.07 10.59 22.31
C ASN A 424 4.67 10.43 21.68
N PRO A 425 4.51 9.60 20.62
CA PRO A 425 3.23 9.43 19.92
C PRO A 425 2.12 8.72 20.71
N ALA A 426 2.45 8.11 21.85
CA ALA A 426 1.47 7.50 22.76
C ALA A 426 0.98 8.47 23.85
N SER A 427 1.47 9.70 23.89
CA SER A 427 0.99 10.71 24.84
C SER A 427 -0.35 11.31 24.41
N SER A 428 -1.23 11.64 25.37
CA SER A 428 -2.55 12.24 25.10
C SER A 428 -2.53 13.63 24.46
N ASN A 429 -1.34 14.24 24.41
CA ASN A 429 -1.14 15.62 23.99
C ASN A 429 -0.24 15.73 22.76
N TYR A 430 0.22 14.61 22.17
CA TYR A 430 0.95 14.60 20.91
C TYR A 430 -0.02 14.92 19.76
N ASP A 431 0.37 15.86 18.91
CA ASP A 431 -0.36 16.28 17.71
C ASP A 431 0.19 15.50 16.49
N GLY A 432 1.45 15.74 16.14
CA GLY A 432 2.08 15.13 14.97
C GLY A 432 1.50 15.61 13.64
N HIS A 433 0.96 16.82 13.60
CA HIS A 433 0.31 17.38 12.42
C HIS A 433 1.33 18.04 11.48
N PHE A 434 1.48 17.44 10.29
CA PHE A 434 2.28 17.97 9.19
C PHE A 434 1.37 18.33 7.99
N ASN A 435 1.96 18.96 6.97
CA ASN A 435 1.30 19.22 5.69
C ASN A 435 1.11 17.91 4.90
N GLY A 436 -0.13 17.55 4.55
CA GLY A 436 -0.42 16.45 3.61
C GLY A 436 -1.58 15.54 4.03
N ILE A 437 -1.53 14.30 3.58
CA ILE A 437 -2.47 13.22 3.94
C ILE A 437 -1.90 12.47 5.16
N ARG A 438 -2.58 12.54 6.31
CA ARG A 438 -2.14 11.89 7.56
C ARG A 438 -2.87 10.56 7.76
N LEU A 439 -2.08 9.49 7.93
CA LEU A 439 -2.52 8.18 8.40
C LEU A 439 -2.14 8.04 9.88
N GLY A 440 -3.12 8.15 10.78
CA GLY A 440 -2.95 7.86 12.21
C GLY A 440 -3.05 6.37 12.51
N MET A 441 -2.33 5.91 13.53
CA MET A 441 -2.33 4.52 14.03
C MET A 441 -2.40 4.49 15.55
N LYS A 442 -3.38 3.76 16.11
CA LYS A 442 -3.65 3.70 17.54
C LYS A 442 -3.95 2.29 17.99
N ASN A 443 -3.17 1.82 18.97
CA ASN A 443 -3.24 0.49 19.58
C ASN A 443 -3.35 -0.64 18.54
N VAL A 444 -2.55 -0.56 17.46
CA VAL A 444 -2.48 -1.60 16.43
C VAL A 444 -1.69 -2.77 17.01
N GLN A 445 -2.41 -3.70 17.64
CA GLN A 445 -1.89 -4.89 18.28
C GLN A 445 -1.91 -6.06 17.30
N GLY A 446 -0.77 -6.69 17.07
CA GLY A 446 -0.66 -7.79 16.13
C GLY A 446 0.44 -8.78 16.46
N SER A 447 0.38 -9.91 15.76
CA SER A 447 1.45 -10.91 15.72
C SER A 447 1.57 -11.48 14.31
N TYR A 448 2.81 -11.66 13.83
CA TYR A 448 3.09 -12.40 12.61
C TYR A 448 4.18 -13.46 12.83
N SER A 449 4.17 -14.48 11.98
CA SER A 449 5.24 -15.48 11.86
C SER A 449 5.29 -16.09 10.46
N PHE A 450 6.42 -16.72 10.14
CA PHE A 450 6.57 -17.54 8.93
C PHE A 450 7.42 -18.79 9.23
N ASP A 451 7.22 -19.86 8.47
CA ASP A 451 7.89 -21.15 8.71
C ASP A 451 9.38 -21.08 8.31
N GLY A 452 9.73 -20.19 7.38
CA GLY A 452 11.08 -19.92 6.92
C GLY A 452 11.15 -19.74 5.40
N LEU A 453 12.38 -19.77 4.87
CA LEU A 453 12.66 -19.76 3.44
C LEU A 453 12.74 -21.19 2.87
N ARG A 454 12.31 -21.38 1.63
CA ARG A 454 12.55 -22.59 0.80
C ARG A 454 13.11 -22.15 -0.55
N VAL A 455 13.97 -22.96 -1.16
CA VAL A 455 14.62 -22.63 -2.44
C VAL A 455 14.40 -23.76 -3.46
N GLY A 456 14.20 -23.38 -4.73
CA GLY A 456 13.83 -24.25 -5.84
C GLY A 456 12.32 -24.50 -5.94
N SER A 457 11.70 -25.01 -4.88
CA SER A 457 10.28 -25.40 -4.89
C SER A 457 9.58 -25.12 -3.56
N ALA A 458 8.25 -24.97 -3.60
CA ALA A 458 7.43 -24.80 -2.40
C ALA A 458 7.46 -26.01 -1.45
N SER A 459 7.83 -27.20 -1.95
CA SER A 459 7.99 -28.42 -1.15
C SER A 459 9.45 -28.71 -0.73
N SER A 460 10.42 -27.89 -1.12
CA SER A 460 11.82 -28.02 -0.69
C SER A 460 11.96 -27.87 0.83
N PRO A 461 12.97 -28.49 1.47
CA PRO A 461 13.28 -28.24 2.88
C PRO A 461 13.49 -26.76 3.21
N LEU A 462 13.21 -26.40 4.48
CA LEU A 462 13.50 -25.07 4.99
C LEU A 462 15.02 -24.81 4.97
N GLN A 463 15.40 -23.58 4.64
CA GLN A 463 16.80 -23.14 4.60
C GLN A 463 17.23 -22.63 5.98
N GLY A 464 18.40 -23.08 6.45
CA GLY A 464 19.10 -22.40 7.54
C GLY A 464 19.72 -21.08 7.07
N GLY A 465 19.95 -20.14 7.99
CA GLY A 465 20.42 -18.79 7.64
C GLY A 465 19.29 -17.79 7.41
N THR A 466 18.04 -18.13 7.76
CA THR A 466 16.94 -17.15 7.90
C THR A 466 17.25 -16.06 8.92
N GLU A 467 18.18 -16.31 9.84
CA GLU A 467 18.76 -15.32 10.75
C GLU A 467 19.39 -14.12 10.03
N LEU A 468 19.85 -14.28 8.79
CA LEU A 468 20.40 -13.18 7.99
C LEU A 468 19.34 -12.14 7.63
N LEU A 469 18.05 -12.51 7.62
CA LEU A 469 16.92 -11.60 7.41
C LEU A 469 16.76 -10.59 8.56
N VAL A 470 17.26 -10.91 9.76
CA VAL A 470 17.24 -10.01 10.92
C VAL A 470 18.15 -8.80 10.71
N LEU A 471 19.17 -8.91 9.85
CA LEU A 471 19.99 -7.77 9.40
C LEU A 471 19.20 -6.78 8.51
N MET A 472 18.07 -7.21 7.97
CA MET A 472 17.09 -6.40 7.25
C MET A 472 15.87 -6.05 8.13
N GLU A 473 15.95 -6.28 9.45
CA GLU A 473 14.88 -6.08 10.44
C GLU A 473 13.61 -6.93 10.19
N ILE A 474 13.77 -8.04 9.45
CA ILE A 474 12.74 -9.07 9.24
C ILE A 474 12.96 -10.22 10.23
N PHE A 475 12.01 -10.42 11.14
CA PHE A 475 12.11 -11.40 12.23
C PHE A 475 11.21 -12.62 11.92
N PRO A 476 11.65 -13.88 12.12
CA PRO A 476 10.82 -15.09 11.89
C PRO A 476 9.46 -15.09 12.61
N ALA A 477 9.36 -14.39 13.74
CA ALA A 477 8.10 -14.07 14.41
C ALA A 477 8.21 -12.74 15.16
N TYR A 478 7.12 -11.97 15.22
CA TYR A 478 7.05 -10.72 15.98
C TYR A 478 5.66 -10.49 16.58
N ASP A 479 5.57 -10.33 17.91
CA ASP A 479 4.41 -9.70 18.57
C ASP A 479 4.67 -8.19 18.70
N PHE A 480 3.66 -7.34 18.49
CA PHE A 480 3.79 -5.88 18.62
C PHE A 480 2.49 -5.19 19.07
N ILE A 481 2.63 -4.02 19.70
CA ILE A 481 1.58 -3.00 19.84
C ILE A 481 2.13 -1.68 19.29
N MET A 482 1.57 -1.19 18.18
CA MET A 482 2.03 0.01 17.47
C MET A 482 1.07 1.19 17.66
N ASN A 483 1.64 2.36 17.91
CA ASN A 483 1.00 3.68 17.83
C ASN A 483 1.85 4.60 16.95
N GLY A 484 1.27 5.65 16.38
CA GLY A 484 2.02 6.65 15.62
C GLY A 484 1.21 7.33 14.52
N GLN A 485 1.90 8.05 13.63
CA GLN A 485 1.33 8.57 12.38
C GLN A 485 2.38 8.62 11.27
N ILE A 486 1.91 8.61 10.02
CA ILE A 486 2.68 9.05 8.85
C ILE A 486 1.85 10.06 8.05
N THR A 487 2.46 11.20 7.73
CA THR A 487 1.87 12.24 6.87
C THR A 487 2.61 12.32 5.55
N LEU A 488 1.87 12.18 4.45
CA LEU A 488 2.38 12.11 3.07
C LEU A 488 2.06 13.39 2.30
N MET A 489 3.07 14.00 1.67
CA MET A 489 2.94 15.22 0.86
C MET A 489 3.36 14.94 -0.59
N PRO A 490 2.63 15.42 -1.62
CA PRO A 490 2.94 15.11 -3.01
C PRO A 490 4.27 15.70 -3.47
N GLY A 491 4.94 15.01 -4.39
CA GLY A 491 6.26 15.34 -4.89
C GLY A 491 7.38 14.93 -3.92
N GLY A 492 8.39 14.28 -4.45
CA GLY A 492 9.55 13.71 -3.78
C GLY A 492 10.73 14.67 -3.64
N SER A 493 11.95 14.13 -3.64
CA SER A 493 13.18 14.95 -3.59
C SER A 493 13.50 15.68 -4.90
N SER A 494 13.02 15.15 -6.02
CA SER A 494 12.90 15.79 -7.34
C SER A 494 11.52 15.42 -7.91
N GLY A 495 11.10 16.04 -9.02
CA GLY A 495 9.95 15.61 -9.81
C GLY A 495 8.61 15.42 -9.05
N ASP A 496 7.91 14.35 -9.43
CA ASP A 496 6.73 13.81 -8.73
C ASP A 496 7.21 12.88 -7.60
N GLY A 497 6.56 11.74 -7.29
CA GLY A 497 6.92 10.92 -6.11
C GLY A 497 6.31 11.46 -4.81
N LEU A 498 6.80 11.07 -3.63
CA LEU A 498 6.24 11.52 -2.35
C LEU A 498 7.29 11.97 -1.33
N ARG A 499 6.91 12.93 -0.48
CA ARG A 499 7.60 13.24 0.78
C ARG A 499 6.80 12.72 1.97
N TYR A 500 7.49 12.43 3.06
CA TYR A 500 6.86 11.97 4.29
C TYR A 500 7.50 12.53 5.57
N ASN A 501 6.65 12.77 6.56
CA ASN A 501 7.01 12.95 7.96
C ASN A 501 6.31 11.84 8.76
N ALA A 502 6.99 11.21 9.70
CA ALA A 502 6.41 10.11 10.47
C ALA A 502 6.98 10.04 11.89
N ASP A 503 6.16 9.58 12.82
CA ASP A 503 6.59 9.15 14.15
C ASP A 503 5.88 7.85 14.50
N PHE A 504 6.63 6.83 14.91
CA PHE A 504 6.11 5.51 15.27
C PHE A 504 6.65 5.09 16.63
N MET A 505 5.80 4.43 17.41
CA MET A 505 6.16 3.80 18.68
C MET A 505 5.61 2.38 18.71
N VAL A 506 6.50 1.38 18.69
CA VAL A 506 6.15 0.00 19.05
C VAL A 506 6.44 -0.21 20.53
N THR A 507 5.54 -0.90 21.22
CA THR A 507 5.63 -1.22 22.65
C THR A 507 5.31 -2.70 22.90
N ASN A 508 5.83 -3.24 24.01
CA ASN A 508 5.69 -4.64 24.40
C ASN A 508 6.11 -5.65 23.31
N GLY A 509 7.04 -5.24 22.44
CA GLY A 509 7.46 -6.01 21.28
C GLY A 509 8.22 -7.28 21.69
N LYS A 510 7.99 -8.38 20.96
CA LYS A 510 8.67 -9.67 21.18
C LYS A 510 9.12 -10.25 19.83
N ALA A 511 10.36 -10.00 19.45
CA ALA A 511 10.91 -10.34 18.14
C ALA A 511 11.84 -11.54 18.23
N ALA A 512 11.61 -12.57 17.41
CA ALA A 512 12.49 -13.73 17.28
C ALA A 512 13.72 -13.37 16.43
N ILE A 513 14.93 -13.64 16.91
CA ILE A 513 16.15 -13.58 16.09
C ILE A 513 16.38 -14.93 15.39
N THR A 514 16.30 -16.02 16.16
CA THR A 514 16.29 -17.41 15.68
C THR A 514 15.44 -18.23 16.64
N VAL A 515 14.59 -19.12 16.13
CA VAL A 515 13.65 -19.93 16.92
C VAL A 515 13.37 -21.28 16.26
N ASP A 516 13.15 -22.30 17.09
CA ASP A 516 12.62 -23.60 16.69
C ASP A 516 11.10 -23.56 16.44
N GLU A 517 10.55 -24.65 15.90
CA GLU A 517 9.11 -24.81 15.64
C GLU A 517 8.25 -24.86 16.92
N ALA A 518 8.89 -24.97 18.10
CA ALA A 518 8.26 -24.86 19.42
C ALA A 518 8.35 -23.43 20.02
N GLY A 519 8.83 -22.45 19.24
CA GLY A 519 8.93 -21.04 19.63
C GLY A 519 10.05 -20.74 20.64
N LYS A 520 11.08 -21.60 20.73
CA LYS A 520 12.23 -21.41 21.62
C LYS A 520 13.47 -21.03 20.82
N GLY A 521 14.24 -20.09 21.34
CA GLY A 521 15.49 -19.63 20.71
C GLY A 521 15.94 -18.30 21.31
N LEU A 522 16.42 -17.39 20.48
CA LEU A 522 16.86 -16.06 20.89
C LEU A 522 15.77 -15.01 20.57
N TRP A 523 15.29 -14.31 21.60
CA TRP A 523 14.19 -13.33 21.50
C TRP A 523 14.56 -11.95 22.06
N LEU A 524 14.25 -10.87 21.34
CA LEU A 524 14.23 -9.50 21.87
C LEU A 524 12.87 -9.26 22.53
N SER A 525 12.83 -9.17 23.86
CA SER A 525 11.60 -9.31 24.64
C SER A 525 11.32 -8.08 25.51
N GLY A 526 10.05 -7.66 25.59
CA GLY A 526 9.67 -6.44 26.29
C GLY A 526 10.24 -5.19 25.61
N THR A 527 10.21 -5.18 24.28
CA THR A 527 10.82 -4.16 23.43
C THR A 527 9.94 -2.92 23.32
N THR A 528 10.56 -1.74 23.47
CA THR A 528 10.03 -0.48 22.96
C THR A 528 10.89 -0.03 21.78
N TYR A 529 10.29 0.43 20.69
CA TYR A 529 11.01 1.01 19.55
C TYR A 529 10.32 2.31 19.12
N GLU A 530 11.00 3.42 19.40
CA GLU A 530 10.61 4.77 19.00
C GLU A 530 11.36 5.12 17.69
N MET A 531 10.65 5.62 16.68
CA MET A 531 11.21 5.98 15.37
C MET A 531 10.62 7.30 14.88
N HIS A 532 11.47 8.21 14.40
CA HIS A 532 11.10 9.55 13.97
C HIS A 532 11.76 9.86 12.62
N PHE A 533 10.96 10.34 11.66
CA PHE A 533 11.39 10.73 10.32
C PHE A 533 10.92 12.15 10.02
N ARG A 534 11.83 13.00 9.53
CA ARG A 534 11.53 14.37 9.09
C ARG A 534 12.09 14.61 7.69
N ASP A 535 11.27 15.17 6.82
CA ASP A 535 11.62 15.53 5.44
C ASP A 535 12.19 14.36 4.62
N GLY A 536 11.61 13.16 4.80
CA GLY A 536 11.93 11.99 3.99
C GLY A 536 11.24 12.04 2.62
N SER A 537 11.73 11.25 1.66
CA SER A 537 11.05 11.03 0.38
C SER A 537 11.10 9.58 -0.10
N LEU A 538 10.16 9.21 -0.96
CA LEU A 538 10.15 7.95 -1.69
C LEU A 538 9.82 8.28 -3.16
N ASP A 539 10.83 8.12 -4.01
CA ASP A 539 10.86 8.57 -5.39
C ASP A 539 11.07 7.35 -6.31
N VAL A 540 10.62 7.40 -7.58
CA VAL A 540 10.96 6.37 -8.57
C VAL A 540 11.78 7.02 -9.67
N THR A 541 13.09 6.89 -9.56
CA THR A 541 14.07 7.54 -10.46
C THR A 541 14.56 6.55 -11.51
N ASN A 542 15.40 6.98 -12.45
CA ASN A 542 16.04 6.06 -13.40
C ASN A 542 17.01 5.05 -12.72
N ASN A 543 17.40 5.27 -11.46
CA ASN A 543 18.25 4.35 -10.69
C ASN A 543 17.45 3.22 -10.00
N GLY A 544 16.13 3.33 -9.94
CA GLY A 544 15.26 2.41 -9.18
C GLY A 544 14.24 3.15 -8.31
N VAL A 545 13.69 2.45 -7.33
CA VAL A 545 12.91 3.04 -6.23
C VAL A 545 13.89 3.58 -5.18
N GLU A 546 13.87 4.87 -4.92
CA GLU A 546 14.78 5.56 -3.97
C GLU A 546 14.02 6.04 -2.73
N LEU A 547 14.30 5.42 -1.57
CA LEU A 547 13.90 5.90 -0.25
C LEU A 547 14.99 6.81 0.33
N LYS A 548 14.63 8.01 0.76
CA LYS A 548 15.51 8.99 1.40
C LYS A 548 14.96 9.29 2.79
N LYS A 549 15.74 9.01 3.85
CA LYS A 549 15.24 9.10 5.24
C LYS A 549 15.03 10.53 5.75
N GLY A 550 15.53 11.54 5.04
CA GLY A 550 15.59 12.92 5.53
C GLY A 550 16.47 13.02 6.77
N THR A 551 15.98 13.63 7.85
CA THR A 551 16.54 13.48 9.20
C THR A 551 15.77 12.38 9.94
N TYR A 552 16.47 11.35 10.39
CA TYR A 552 15.91 10.20 11.11
C TYR A 552 16.58 10.03 12.47
N TRP A 553 15.79 9.78 13.52
CA TRP A 553 16.32 9.28 14.79
C TRP A 553 15.42 8.19 15.36
N SER A 554 16.00 7.28 16.12
CA SER A 554 15.26 6.16 16.71
C SER A 554 15.93 5.61 17.96
N LYS A 555 15.13 5.03 18.85
CA LYS A 555 15.57 4.37 20.08
C LYS A 555 14.86 3.02 20.21
N LEU A 556 15.63 1.95 19.99
CA LEU A 556 15.26 0.58 20.29
C LEU A 556 15.74 0.26 21.72
N ASP A 557 14.82 -0.08 22.63
CA ASP A 557 15.10 -0.40 24.03
C ASP A 557 14.45 -1.76 24.35
N VAL A 558 15.25 -2.83 24.32
CA VAL A 558 14.78 -4.19 24.61
C VAL A 558 15.06 -4.55 26.06
N SER A 559 13.98 -4.73 26.82
CA SER A 559 14.02 -4.98 28.26
C SER A 559 14.79 -6.26 28.61
N ASP A 560 14.68 -7.31 27.78
CA ASP A 560 15.43 -8.55 27.94
C ASP A 560 15.75 -9.20 26.58
N VAL A 561 17.03 -9.44 26.30
CA VAL A 561 17.47 -10.41 25.29
C VAL A 561 17.37 -11.80 25.93
N ARG A 562 16.43 -12.65 25.50
CA ARG A 562 16.10 -13.92 26.16
C ARG A 562 16.53 -15.13 25.35
N TRP A 563 17.06 -16.14 26.04
CA TRP A 563 17.30 -17.48 25.50
C TRP A 563 16.22 -18.46 26.00
N GLY A 564 15.61 -19.22 25.08
CA GLY A 564 14.45 -20.07 25.32
C GLY A 564 13.15 -19.41 24.86
N ASN A 565 12.14 -19.36 25.72
CA ASN A 565 10.82 -18.79 25.39
C ASN A 565 10.78 -17.26 25.54
N LYS A 566 9.99 -16.56 24.72
CA LYS A 566 9.86 -15.09 24.71
C LYS A 566 9.38 -14.44 26.02
N ASP A 567 8.67 -15.19 26.86
CA ASP A 567 8.12 -14.70 28.13
C ASP A 567 8.90 -15.22 29.34
N THR A 568 9.30 -16.51 29.31
CA THR A 568 9.88 -17.22 30.46
C THR A 568 11.35 -17.64 30.28
N GLY A 569 11.95 -17.40 29.11
CA GLY A 569 13.35 -17.71 28.84
C GLY A 569 14.33 -16.84 29.64
N THR A 570 15.54 -17.36 29.85
CA THR A 570 16.61 -16.71 30.61
C THR A 570 17.04 -15.41 29.95
N SER A 571 16.96 -14.30 30.67
CA SER A 571 17.51 -13.01 30.20
C SER A 571 19.03 -13.03 30.24
N LEU A 572 19.66 -12.62 29.14
CA LEU A 572 21.10 -12.42 29.00
C LEU A 572 21.51 -10.99 29.40
N GLY A 573 20.57 -10.04 29.32
CA GLY A 573 20.80 -8.62 29.55
C GLY A 573 19.75 -7.75 28.84
N ARG A 574 19.85 -6.44 29.05
CA ARG A 574 19.12 -5.40 28.29
C ARG A 574 20.00 -4.86 27.16
N LEU A 575 19.37 -4.51 26.05
CA LEU A 575 20.02 -3.95 24.87
C LEU A 575 19.33 -2.64 24.47
N VAL A 576 20.08 -1.55 24.36
CA VAL A 576 19.57 -0.28 23.82
C VAL A 576 20.40 0.09 22.59
N LEU A 577 19.72 0.39 21.48
CA LEU A 577 20.32 0.91 20.27
C LEU A 577 19.62 2.23 19.89
N LYS A 578 20.37 3.32 19.92
CA LYS A 578 19.96 4.61 19.34
C LYS A 578 20.64 4.81 18.00
N ARG A 579 19.90 5.34 17.03
CA ARG A 579 20.41 5.77 15.72
C ARG A 579 20.05 7.23 15.46
N TYR A 580 20.94 7.97 14.83
CA TYR A 580 20.71 9.32 14.34
C TYR A 580 21.36 9.48 12.95
N GLU A 581 20.53 9.73 11.94
CA GLU A 581 20.92 9.73 10.54
C GLU A 581 20.43 11.00 9.84
N GLN A 582 21.22 11.54 8.90
CA GLN A 582 20.84 12.70 8.10
C GLN A 582 21.24 12.49 6.64
N GLY A 583 20.26 12.40 5.74
CA GLY A 583 20.51 12.19 4.31
C GLY A 583 20.85 10.74 3.91
N SER A 584 20.61 9.76 4.79
CA SER A 584 20.68 8.33 4.43
C SER A 584 19.69 7.96 3.32
N THR A 585 20.11 7.06 2.44
CA THR A 585 19.32 6.61 1.28
C THR A 585 19.36 5.10 1.10
N LEU A 586 18.28 4.53 0.56
CA LEU A 586 18.18 3.15 0.10
C LEU A 586 17.59 3.15 -1.31
N ALA A 587 18.31 2.60 -2.29
CA ALA A 587 17.82 2.43 -3.65
C ALA A 587 17.65 0.94 -4.01
N LEU A 588 16.56 0.61 -4.71
CA LEU A 588 16.23 -0.74 -5.18
C LEU A 588 15.95 -0.71 -6.70
N SER A 589 16.73 -1.44 -7.49
CA SER A 589 16.53 -1.60 -8.94
C SER A 589 16.42 -3.06 -9.37
N SER A 590 15.76 -3.28 -10.50
CA SER A 590 15.65 -4.58 -11.14
C SER A 590 16.85 -4.84 -12.06
N GLY A 591 17.45 -6.02 -11.94
CA GLY A 591 18.69 -6.41 -12.61
C GLY A 591 19.59 -7.20 -11.67
N GLY A 592 19.93 -8.42 -12.08
CA GLY A 592 20.64 -9.41 -11.27
C GLY A 592 22.12 -9.15 -11.06
N SER A 593 22.79 -10.11 -10.43
CA SER A 593 24.23 -10.06 -10.17
C SER A 593 25.08 -10.23 -11.44
N GLY A 594 24.50 -10.67 -12.56
CA GLY A 594 25.22 -10.94 -13.80
C GLY A 594 26.21 -12.09 -13.65
N ALA A 595 27.16 -12.16 -14.60
CA ALA A 595 28.24 -13.13 -14.54
C ALA A 595 29.48 -12.58 -13.79
N LEU A 596 30.04 -13.40 -12.90
CA LEU A 596 31.07 -13.02 -11.94
C LEU A 596 32.25 -14.02 -11.97
N CYS A 597 33.47 -13.49 -11.82
CA CYS A 597 34.64 -14.30 -11.53
C CYS A 597 34.84 -14.43 -10.01
N VAL A 598 34.83 -15.66 -9.51
CA VAL A 598 34.94 -15.97 -8.08
C VAL A 598 36.34 -16.51 -7.77
N GLY A 599 37.04 -15.86 -6.84
CA GLY A 599 38.39 -16.26 -6.42
C GLY A 599 39.54 -15.74 -7.31
N ALA A 600 39.24 -15.09 -8.43
CA ALA A 600 40.22 -14.39 -9.27
C ALA A 600 39.56 -13.19 -9.98
N SER A 601 40.24 -12.61 -10.98
CA SER A 601 39.70 -11.57 -11.85
C SER A 601 39.51 -12.06 -13.28
N GLY A 602 38.52 -11.52 -13.99
CA GLY A 602 38.27 -11.82 -15.39
C GLY A 602 36.91 -11.31 -15.84
N ALA A 603 36.83 -10.75 -17.06
CA ALA A 603 35.57 -10.28 -17.66
C ALA A 603 34.90 -11.33 -18.57
N SER A 604 35.44 -12.55 -18.60
CA SER A 604 34.89 -13.70 -19.32
C SER A 604 35.23 -14.99 -18.59
N SER A 605 34.48 -16.06 -18.88
CA SER A 605 34.76 -17.40 -18.34
C SER A 605 36.20 -17.86 -18.60
N SER A 606 36.70 -17.66 -19.83
CA SER A 606 38.08 -18.02 -20.21
C SER A 606 39.14 -17.22 -19.45
N ALA A 607 38.97 -15.90 -19.29
CA ALA A 607 39.90 -15.06 -18.54
C ALA A 607 39.88 -15.40 -17.04
N CYS A 608 38.69 -15.64 -16.48
CA CYS A 608 38.52 -16.03 -15.09
C CYS A 608 39.22 -17.36 -14.79
N THR A 609 38.98 -18.40 -15.60
CA THR A 609 39.61 -19.71 -15.44
C THR A 609 41.12 -19.67 -15.65
N ALA A 610 41.62 -18.88 -16.61
CA ALA A 610 43.06 -18.67 -16.82
C ALA A 610 43.76 -18.04 -15.61
N ASN A 611 43.07 -17.16 -14.88
CA ASN A 611 43.55 -16.55 -13.65
C ASN A 611 43.28 -17.40 -12.38
N GLY A 612 42.83 -18.65 -12.54
CA GLY A 612 42.57 -19.59 -11.43
C GLY A 612 41.22 -19.43 -10.72
N GLY A 613 40.34 -18.58 -11.23
CA GLY A 613 39.00 -18.35 -10.69
C GLY A 613 37.93 -19.27 -11.25
N ARG A 614 36.78 -19.32 -10.58
CA ARG A 614 35.54 -19.96 -11.04
C ARG A 614 34.63 -18.91 -11.67
N TRP A 615 34.21 -19.13 -12.92
CA TRP A 615 33.14 -18.34 -13.51
C TRP A 615 31.79 -18.81 -12.98
N GLU A 616 30.96 -17.88 -12.54
CA GLU A 616 29.56 -18.10 -12.20
C GLU A 616 28.72 -17.16 -13.05
N ASP A 617 27.88 -17.71 -13.92
CA ASP A 617 26.83 -16.94 -14.59
C ASP A 617 25.55 -17.12 -13.77
N ARG A 618 25.02 -16.00 -13.26
CA ARG A 618 23.80 -16.00 -12.43
C ARG A 618 22.55 -15.62 -13.25
N GLY A 619 22.74 -15.18 -14.49
CA GLY A 619 21.67 -14.62 -15.32
C GLY A 619 21.56 -13.10 -15.20
N ASN A 620 20.45 -12.56 -15.71
CA ASN A 620 20.25 -11.12 -15.89
C ASN A 620 19.10 -10.56 -15.02
N GLU A 621 18.21 -11.43 -14.54
CA GLU A 621 17.13 -11.05 -13.62
C GLU A 621 17.63 -11.07 -12.17
N GLY A 622 17.00 -10.30 -11.28
CA GLY A 622 17.32 -10.26 -9.85
C GLY A 622 17.19 -8.85 -9.25
N VAL A 623 17.69 -8.67 -8.01
CA VAL A 623 17.64 -7.38 -7.28
C VAL A 623 19.03 -6.76 -7.19
N SER A 624 19.12 -5.46 -7.49
CA SER A 624 20.25 -4.62 -7.07
C SER A 624 19.82 -3.64 -5.98
N VAL A 625 20.59 -3.58 -4.89
CA VAL A 625 20.34 -2.78 -3.69
C VAL A 625 21.53 -1.84 -3.47
N LYS A 626 21.26 -0.57 -3.16
CA LYS A 626 22.29 0.37 -2.69
C LYS A 626 21.83 1.04 -1.40
N LEU A 627 22.41 0.63 -0.28
CA LEU A 627 22.22 1.28 1.01
C LEU A 627 23.34 2.31 1.24
N LYS A 628 22.98 3.48 1.75
CA LYS A 628 23.90 4.52 2.21
C LYS A 628 23.43 5.05 3.55
N ALA A 629 24.14 4.70 4.62
CA ALA A 629 23.88 5.18 5.97
C ALA A 629 24.83 6.34 6.31
N ILE A 630 24.28 7.55 6.47
CA ILE A 630 25.01 8.73 6.95
C ILE A 630 24.70 8.87 8.44
N LEU A 631 25.59 8.37 9.28
CA LEU A 631 25.47 8.49 10.73
C LEU A 631 25.90 9.90 11.14
N ALA A 632 24.97 10.67 11.69
CA ALA A 632 25.22 12.06 12.07
C ALA A 632 25.89 12.14 13.46
N LYS A 633 26.78 13.13 13.63
CA LYS A 633 27.43 13.40 14.91
C LYS A 633 26.50 14.21 15.82
N ASP A 634 26.36 13.78 17.07
CA ASP A 634 25.85 14.63 18.13
C ASP A 634 26.95 15.59 18.61
N GLY A 635 26.73 16.90 18.44
CA GLY A 635 27.64 17.96 18.88
C GLY A 635 27.28 18.61 20.22
N SER A 636 26.21 18.17 20.89
CA SER A 636 25.71 18.79 22.12
C SER A 636 26.66 18.63 23.33
N ILE A 637 27.36 17.50 23.40
CA ILE A 637 28.16 17.08 24.57
C ILE A 637 29.55 16.62 24.12
N GLU A 638 30.41 17.59 23.79
CA GLU A 638 31.88 17.44 23.83
C GLU A 638 32.49 17.95 25.15
N GLY A 639 31.72 18.72 25.93
CA GLY A 639 32.14 19.31 27.21
C GLY A 639 32.04 18.37 28.41
N THR A 640 33.13 17.68 28.73
CA THR A 640 33.49 17.21 30.09
C THR A 640 32.36 16.58 30.95
N SER A 641 31.98 15.33 30.68
CA SER A 641 31.29 14.50 31.68
C SER A 641 31.61 13.00 31.57
N ASN A 642 31.93 12.39 32.71
CA ASN A 642 32.03 10.92 32.87
C ASN A 642 30.63 10.35 33.14
N GLY A 643 29.78 10.39 32.11
CA GLY A 643 28.39 9.93 32.15
C GLY A 643 27.94 9.37 30.81
N VAL A 644 26.87 8.57 30.84
CA VAL A 644 26.17 8.08 29.64
C VAL A 644 25.21 9.16 29.16
N VAL A 645 25.28 9.52 27.88
CA VAL A 645 24.44 10.59 27.32
C VAL A 645 23.04 10.07 27.02
N THR A 646 22.02 10.77 27.53
CA THR A 646 20.62 10.39 27.40
C THR A 646 19.94 10.86 26.12
N ASP A 647 20.53 11.81 25.37
CA ASP A 647 19.96 12.44 24.16
C ASP A 647 19.40 11.43 23.14
N GLU A 648 18.29 11.79 22.49
CA GLU A 648 17.58 11.01 21.47
C GLU A 648 18.31 11.03 20.11
N LYS A 649 18.98 12.14 19.76
CA LYS A 649 19.67 12.36 18.47
C LYS A 649 21.15 12.03 18.56
N ARG A 650 21.45 10.84 19.08
CA ARG A 650 22.83 10.34 19.26
C ARG A 650 22.93 8.86 18.86
N ASN A 651 23.93 8.51 18.06
CA ASN A 651 24.23 7.13 17.72
C ASN A 651 24.92 6.44 18.90
N GLN A 652 24.26 5.45 19.51
CA GLN A 652 24.70 4.87 20.79
C GLN A 652 24.22 3.42 20.93
N LEU A 653 25.10 2.54 21.44
CA LEU A 653 24.80 1.16 21.79
C LEU A 653 25.06 0.97 23.29
N ILE A 654 24.08 0.47 24.04
CA ILE A 654 24.21 0.09 25.45
C ILE A 654 23.87 -1.39 25.58
N TYR A 655 24.76 -2.16 26.22
CA TYR A 655 24.47 -3.50 26.72
C TYR A 655 24.53 -3.48 28.25
N GLU A 656 23.50 -3.99 28.93
CA GLU A 656 23.33 -3.88 30.39
C GLU A 656 23.05 -5.26 31.03
N THR A 657 23.87 -5.66 32.01
CA THR A 657 23.76 -6.90 32.80
C THR A 657 23.65 -6.60 34.30
N ASP A 658 23.38 -7.63 35.11
CA ASP A 658 23.45 -7.53 36.58
C ASP A 658 22.56 -6.44 37.22
N ARG A 659 21.44 -6.13 36.55
CA ARG A 659 20.40 -5.20 37.03
C ARG A 659 19.84 -5.65 38.37
N THR A 660 19.59 -4.71 39.27
CA THR A 660 18.81 -4.96 40.49
C THR A 660 17.35 -5.28 40.15
N LEU A 661 16.66 -5.99 41.05
CA LEU A 661 15.25 -6.31 40.90
C LEU A 661 14.38 -5.34 41.72
N ASP A 662 13.19 -5.03 41.23
CA ASP A 662 12.16 -4.33 41.97
C ASP A 662 11.46 -5.24 43.01
N GLY A 663 10.52 -4.68 43.78
CA GLY A 663 9.74 -5.43 44.78
C GLY A 663 8.85 -6.55 44.22
N ASN A 664 8.72 -6.65 42.88
CA ASN A 664 7.98 -7.70 42.17
C ASN A 664 8.93 -8.71 41.49
N GLY A 665 10.24 -8.58 41.66
CA GLY A 665 11.26 -9.43 41.01
C GLY A 665 11.59 -9.05 39.56
N LYS A 666 11.16 -7.88 39.08
CA LYS A 666 11.45 -7.40 37.71
C LYS A 666 12.76 -6.61 37.66
N PRO A 667 13.65 -6.83 36.67
CA PRO A 667 14.86 -6.03 36.49
C PRO A 667 14.60 -4.53 36.31
N ILE A 668 15.38 -3.70 37.01
CA ILE A 668 15.35 -2.24 36.93
C ILE A 668 16.35 -1.77 35.87
N ASN A 669 15.87 -1.14 34.80
CA ASN A 669 16.71 -0.58 33.74
C ASN A 669 17.56 0.59 34.27
N GLY A 670 18.83 0.66 33.88
CA GLY A 670 19.78 1.68 34.34
C GLY A 670 20.46 1.37 35.69
N SER A 671 20.18 0.23 36.31
CA SER A 671 20.77 -0.20 37.59
C SER A 671 21.97 -1.14 37.45
N GLY A 672 22.20 -1.66 36.25
CA GLY A 672 23.15 -2.74 36.01
C GLY A 672 24.56 -2.27 35.62
N SER A 673 25.46 -3.25 35.45
CA SER A 673 26.75 -3.03 34.79
C SER A 673 26.51 -2.80 33.30
N GLN A 674 27.15 -1.79 32.70
CA GLN A 674 26.89 -1.44 31.29
C GLN A 674 28.18 -1.30 30.47
N ILE A 675 28.12 -1.72 29.21
CA ILE A 675 29.09 -1.37 28.17
C ILE A 675 28.38 -0.41 27.21
N VAL A 676 28.98 0.75 26.97
CA VAL A 676 28.43 1.80 26.11
C VAL A 676 29.39 2.13 24.98
N VAL A 677 28.94 1.99 23.74
CA VAL A 677 29.60 2.53 22.54
C VAL A 677 28.86 3.83 22.18
N ASP A 678 29.54 4.96 22.21
CA ASP A 678 28.91 6.29 22.27
C ASP A 678 29.38 7.24 21.16
N ASN A 679 28.42 7.93 20.55
CA ASN A 679 28.54 8.81 19.39
C ASN A 679 29.29 8.15 18.22
N VAL A 680 28.64 7.15 17.59
CA VAL A 680 29.14 6.50 16.37
C VAL A 680 28.72 7.31 15.14
N TYR A 681 29.63 7.99 14.45
CA TYR A 681 29.30 8.85 13.31
C TYR A 681 30.22 8.66 12.10
N THR A 682 29.71 8.92 10.90
CA THR A 682 30.47 8.85 9.65
C THR A 682 31.14 10.19 9.31
N SER A 683 32.16 10.15 8.46
CA SER A 683 32.91 11.33 8.03
C SER A 683 33.53 11.08 6.64
N ASP A 684 33.71 12.15 5.87
CA ASP A 684 34.40 12.12 4.58
C ASP A 684 35.93 12.14 4.72
N GLY A 685 36.47 12.23 5.93
CA GLY A 685 37.91 12.25 6.21
C GLY A 685 38.65 13.44 5.59
N ASN A 686 37.94 14.49 5.18
CA ASN A 686 38.51 15.64 4.48
C ASN A 686 39.20 16.60 5.46
N PRO A 687 40.54 16.83 5.38
CA PRO A 687 41.23 17.75 6.28
C PRO A 687 40.86 19.22 6.08
N VAL A 688 40.28 19.58 4.92
CA VAL A 688 39.87 20.96 4.57
C VAL A 688 38.43 21.26 4.99
N ASP A 689 37.59 20.23 5.12
CA ASP A 689 36.26 20.32 5.71
C ASP A 689 36.02 19.09 6.62
N PRO A 690 36.43 19.15 7.90
CA PRO A 690 36.24 18.06 8.85
C PRO A 690 34.78 17.75 9.19
N ASN A 691 33.83 18.59 8.75
CA ASN A 691 32.39 18.39 8.97
C ASN A 691 31.70 17.74 7.76
N ALA A 692 32.41 17.57 6.63
CA ALA A 692 31.89 16.89 5.46
C ALA A 692 31.53 15.42 5.80
N ASN A 693 30.25 15.09 5.66
CA ASN A 693 29.70 13.75 5.90
C ASN A 693 28.74 13.36 4.77
N THR A 694 29.21 13.43 3.53
CA THR A 694 28.41 13.19 2.32
C THR A 694 28.49 11.75 1.81
N TYR A 695 29.50 10.97 2.23
CA TYR A 695 29.73 9.62 1.76
C TYR A 695 29.02 8.54 2.60
N GLY A 696 29.12 8.62 3.93
CA GLY A 696 28.54 7.62 4.85
C GLY A 696 29.17 6.22 4.76
N VAL A 697 28.47 5.22 5.30
CA VAL A 697 28.71 3.80 5.03
C VAL A 697 27.83 3.37 3.86
N ASN A 698 28.45 2.85 2.80
CA ASN A 698 27.75 2.37 1.61
C ASN A 698 27.79 0.84 1.58
N ALA A 699 26.69 0.23 1.15
CA ALA A 699 26.62 -1.19 0.83
C ALA A 699 25.90 -1.37 -0.52
N ASP A 700 26.68 -1.67 -1.55
CA ASP A 700 26.18 -2.13 -2.86
C ASP A 700 25.98 -3.65 -2.77
N LEU A 701 24.77 -4.16 -3.04
CA LEU A 701 24.46 -5.59 -3.07
C LEU A 701 23.73 -5.96 -4.37
N SER A 702 24.03 -7.14 -4.92
CA SER A 702 23.22 -7.80 -5.94
C SER A 702 22.80 -9.19 -5.46
N LEU A 703 21.51 -9.49 -5.61
CA LEU A 703 20.83 -10.67 -5.04
C LEU A 703 20.21 -11.50 -6.17
N ASP A 704 20.39 -12.82 -6.09
CA ASP A 704 20.05 -13.82 -7.11
C ASP A 704 19.69 -15.17 -6.47
N VAL A 705 18.95 -16.05 -7.16
CA VAL A 705 18.79 -17.47 -6.80
C VAL A 705 19.51 -18.33 -7.86
N ALA A 706 20.72 -18.77 -7.55
CA ALA A 706 21.62 -19.38 -8.53
C ALA A 706 22.04 -20.83 -8.20
N PRO A 707 22.31 -21.68 -9.21
CA PRO A 707 22.93 -22.99 -9.02
C PRO A 707 24.32 -22.86 -8.38
N THR A 708 24.59 -23.62 -7.31
CA THR A 708 25.77 -23.44 -6.45
C THR A 708 26.62 -24.70 -6.39
N LYS A 709 27.93 -24.57 -6.67
CA LYS A 709 28.90 -25.68 -6.58
C LYS A 709 29.23 -26.04 -5.12
N VAL A 710 28.54 -27.03 -4.57
CA VAL A 710 28.81 -27.58 -3.23
C VAL A 710 29.38 -29.00 -3.28
N LYS A 711 30.17 -29.35 -2.26
CA LYS A 711 30.75 -30.69 -2.10
C LYS A 711 30.01 -31.55 -1.08
N ILE A 712 29.94 -32.85 -1.35
CA ILE A 712 29.45 -33.85 -0.39
C ILE A 712 30.38 -33.87 0.83
N LYS A 713 29.82 -33.70 2.04
CA LYS A 713 30.59 -33.52 3.29
C LYS A 713 31.03 -34.84 3.94
N SER A 714 30.31 -35.94 3.70
CA SER A 714 30.47 -37.22 4.42
C SER A 714 30.04 -38.42 3.56
N GLY A 715 30.35 -39.64 4.03
CA GLY A 715 30.02 -40.87 3.32
C GLY A 715 30.98 -41.22 2.17
N PRO A 716 30.66 -42.26 1.36
CA PRO A 716 31.58 -42.80 0.34
C PRO A 716 32.00 -41.81 -0.75
N ASN A 717 31.20 -40.76 -0.99
CA ASN A 717 31.44 -39.74 -2.02
C ASN A 717 31.97 -38.42 -1.44
N ALA A 718 32.46 -38.41 -0.20
CA ALA A 718 32.94 -37.20 0.45
C ALA A 718 34.02 -36.47 -0.40
N GLY A 719 33.86 -35.16 -0.57
CA GLY A 719 34.75 -34.31 -1.36
C GLY A 719 34.42 -34.21 -2.87
N THR A 720 33.54 -35.05 -3.42
CA THR A 720 33.01 -34.86 -4.79
C THR A 720 32.00 -33.71 -4.81
N GLN A 721 31.76 -33.13 -5.99
CA GLN A 721 30.68 -32.16 -6.18
C GLN A 721 29.32 -32.87 -6.10
N VAL A 722 28.30 -32.17 -5.58
CA VAL A 722 26.89 -32.57 -5.76
C VAL A 722 26.50 -32.31 -7.22
N SER A 723 25.63 -33.16 -7.78
CA SER A 723 25.12 -33.04 -9.15
C SER A 723 23.68 -33.57 -9.21
N PRO A 724 22.71 -32.81 -9.76
CA PRO A 724 22.84 -31.42 -10.21
C PRO A 724 23.21 -30.46 -9.07
N ASP A 725 23.73 -29.29 -9.42
CA ASP A 725 24.06 -28.26 -8.42
C ASP A 725 22.79 -27.83 -7.66
N PRO A 726 22.79 -27.79 -6.32
CA PRO A 726 21.66 -27.22 -5.58
C PRO A 726 21.55 -25.72 -5.85
N LEU A 727 20.31 -25.24 -5.96
CA LEU A 727 20.02 -23.81 -5.95
C LEU A 727 20.31 -23.22 -4.56
N GLY A 728 20.83 -21.99 -4.55
CA GLY A 728 21.13 -21.24 -3.33
C GLY A 728 20.87 -19.75 -3.51
N PHE A 729 20.64 -19.05 -2.40
CA PHE A 729 20.53 -17.59 -2.39
C PHE A 729 21.93 -16.99 -2.49
N ALA A 730 22.18 -16.25 -3.57
CA ALA A 730 23.48 -15.72 -3.95
C ALA A 730 23.54 -14.20 -3.72
N VAL A 731 24.58 -13.74 -3.02
CA VAL A 731 24.78 -12.33 -2.68
C VAL A 731 26.18 -11.91 -3.11
N ASN A 732 26.26 -11.02 -4.08
CA ASN A 732 27.49 -10.27 -4.38
C ASN A 732 27.40 -8.92 -3.65
N GLY A 733 28.31 -8.64 -2.72
CA GLY A 733 28.21 -7.49 -1.83
C GLY A 733 29.52 -6.73 -1.68
N ARG A 734 29.44 -5.40 -1.63
CA ARG A 734 30.55 -4.49 -1.37
C ARG A 734 30.14 -3.47 -0.32
N VAL A 735 30.80 -3.50 0.84
CA VAL A 735 30.63 -2.51 1.92
C VAL A 735 31.84 -1.58 1.95
N HIS A 736 31.63 -0.27 1.87
CA HIS A 736 32.71 0.70 1.84
C HIS A 736 32.41 2.02 2.54
N PHE A 737 33.41 2.58 3.23
CA PHE A 737 33.33 3.86 3.95
C PHE A 737 34.69 4.57 3.99
N LYS A 738 34.66 5.90 4.04
CA LYS A 738 35.87 6.74 4.18
C LYS A 738 36.33 6.80 5.63
N GLU A 739 35.45 7.21 6.54
CA GLU A 739 35.73 7.23 7.98
C GLU A 739 34.46 6.90 8.80
N ILE A 740 34.64 6.06 9.82
CA ILE A 740 33.72 5.90 10.96
C ILE A 740 34.48 6.33 12.22
N ASN A 741 33.85 7.17 13.02
CA ASN A 741 34.33 7.63 14.32
C ASN A 741 33.47 7.02 15.43
N ILE A 742 34.09 6.79 16.59
CA ILE A 742 33.40 6.51 17.86
C ILE A 742 34.07 7.38 18.92
N ASP A 743 33.34 8.35 19.49
CA ASP A 743 33.93 9.26 20.48
C ASP A 743 34.36 8.50 21.74
N ARG A 744 33.55 7.55 22.24
CA ARG A 744 33.83 6.84 23.49
C ARG A 744 33.40 5.37 23.47
N LEU A 745 34.23 4.51 24.05
CA LEU A 745 33.82 3.25 24.67
C LEU A 745 33.87 3.44 26.19
N GLN A 746 32.74 3.26 26.87
CA GLN A 746 32.62 3.44 28.32
C GLN A 746 32.19 2.14 29.00
N ASN A 747 32.70 1.91 30.21
CA ASN A 747 32.15 0.91 31.14
C ASN A 747 31.44 1.66 32.27
N VAL A 748 30.26 1.19 32.67
CA VAL A 748 29.47 1.77 33.76
C VAL A 748 29.36 0.73 34.88
N HIS A 749 29.75 1.12 36.09
CA HIS A 749 29.58 0.30 37.28
C HIS A 749 28.41 0.83 38.13
N PRO A 750 27.49 -0.01 38.64
CA PRO A 750 26.28 0.42 39.36
C PRO A 750 26.53 1.43 40.49
N THR A 751 27.67 1.31 41.19
CA THR A 751 28.08 2.20 42.28
C THR A 751 29.27 3.11 41.94
N GLY A 752 29.88 2.94 40.77
CA GLY A 752 31.11 3.64 40.36
C GLY A 752 30.91 4.73 39.30
N GLY A 753 29.73 4.77 38.66
CA GLY A 753 29.47 5.67 37.53
C GLY A 753 30.11 5.17 36.22
N ALA A 754 30.18 6.05 35.22
CA ALA A 754 30.72 5.73 33.90
C ALA A 754 32.20 6.12 33.78
N VAL A 755 33.03 5.23 33.25
CA VAL A 755 34.45 5.46 32.99
C VAL A 755 34.75 5.16 31.52
N THR A 756 35.35 6.12 30.83
CA THR A 756 35.78 5.98 29.43
C THR A 756 37.01 5.08 29.37
N ALA A 757 36.91 3.94 28.70
CA ALA A 757 38.00 2.98 28.49
C ALA A 757 38.78 3.24 27.19
N MET A 758 38.12 3.74 26.15
CA MET A 758 38.75 4.19 24.91
C MET A 758 38.07 5.48 24.43
N TYR A 759 38.85 6.38 23.83
CA TYR A 759 38.38 7.68 23.32
C TYR A 759 38.86 7.90 21.88
N GLY A 760 38.01 8.48 21.03
CA GLY A 760 38.38 8.91 19.67
C GLY A 760 38.80 7.78 18.74
N ILE A 761 38.09 6.66 18.73
CA ILE A 761 38.38 5.53 17.85
C ILE A 761 38.01 5.93 16.41
N LYS A 762 38.95 5.74 15.48
CA LYS A 762 38.74 5.97 14.04
C LYS A 762 38.98 4.68 13.25
N LEU A 763 38.06 4.36 12.36
CA LEU A 763 38.18 3.33 11.33
C LEU A 763 38.13 4.04 9.97
N GLN A 764 39.08 3.75 9.06
CA GLN A 764 39.23 4.50 7.81
C GLN A 764 39.45 3.59 6.59
N ASN A 765 39.02 4.06 5.43
CA ASN A 765 39.32 3.53 4.09
C ASN A 765 39.03 2.03 3.90
N ALA A 766 37.88 1.56 4.35
CA ALA A 766 37.45 0.18 4.14
C ALA A 766 36.73 0.02 2.78
N ASP A 767 37.10 -1.03 2.04
CA ASP A 767 36.39 -1.57 0.86
C ASP A 767 36.38 -3.10 1.00
N VAL A 768 35.32 -3.63 1.60
CA VAL A 768 35.14 -5.05 1.87
C VAL A 768 34.23 -5.64 0.80
N ARG A 769 34.73 -6.63 0.06
CA ARG A 769 33.98 -7.33 -0.99
C ARG A 769 33.77 -8.78 -0.58
N ALA A 770 32.52 -9.22 -0.64
CA ALA A 770 32.11 -10.58 -0.31
C ALA A 770 31.24 -11.14 -1.44
N ASN A 771 31.50 -12.39 -1.82
CA ASN A 771 30.55 -13.20 -2.56
C ASN A 771 30.10 -14.33 -1.64
N LEU A 772 28.85 -14.29 -1.21
CA LEU A 772 28.21 -15.28 -0.36
C LEU A 772 27.24 -16.10 -1.21
N THR A 773 27.08 -17.38 -0.89
CA THR A 773 25.99 -18.19 -1.43
C THR A 773 25.52 -19.17 -0.37
N ALA A 774 24.23 -19.08 -0.01
CA ALA A 774 23.59 -19.90 1.02
C ALA A 774 22.80 -21.03 0.34
N THR A 775 23.16 -22.28 0.66
CA THR A 775 22.54 -23.50 0.12
C THR A 775 21.90 -24.32 1.24
N PRO A 776 20.99 -25.26 0.95
CA PRO A 776 20.42 -26.15 1.95
C PRO A 776 21.48 -26.85 2.80
N ILE A 777 21.24 -26.96 4.11
CA ILE A 777 22.01 -27.84 4.98
C ILE A 777 21.43 -29.25 4.83
N ASN A 778 22.13 -30.09 4.06
CA ASN A 778 21.89 -31.52 3.90
C ASN A 778 22.80 -32.34 4.84
#